data_AF-A0AAN7SI44-F1
#
_entry.id   AF-A0AAN7SI44-F1
#
_cell.length_a   1.000
_cell.length_b   1.000
_cell.length_c   1.000
_cell.angle_alpha   90.00
_cell.angle_beta   90.00
_cell.angle_gamma   90.00
#
_symmetry.space_group_name_H-M   'P 1'
#
loop_
_entity.id
_entity.type
_entity.pdbx_description
1 polymer ?
#
loop_
_entity_poly.entity_id
_entity_poly.type
_entity_poly.pdbx_seq_one_letter_code
_entity_poly.pdbx_strand_id
1 'polypeptide(L)'
;MASAASSYYDGSKIFSWVSDYVGISVDQVNFVISQFVALALASLFRTVLHPSKTNSGTRHGFGLIFGLIIGYFCFGMQAIHLAGLPALCYIVIRTQSPQIMQRMVLATALIYLSVIHLHRQTYDYGSYTLDITGPLMVITQKVTSLAFNLHDGLARLDTELSKNRKLYAVYKMPSPLEYFSYSLAFPALMAGPVLFYKDYMDFIDGKHLLQNSANKNVDNNSNSRTVVLEPSPIIVVFKKVTLSIFLAAMFVQFIPMFSVKKVKDDDFLENTSIMFKFWFLGISMLLVRFKYYFAWLFADAICNNAGIGFTGYDDKGNSNWDGFSNINILKFELSTSLRDSIDAWNIGTNKWLRIIVYERVNNYATVLTYALSAVWHGFYPGYYLTFAAGALFTFAARNMRRAFRHHFTHNYESKFIYDLITFTATRLCMAYTTFSFVLLEFWPSIKLYLHMYLCLHILALLALTLVPRLTSKTVPGVAKRYSIANVVLAVFWEEGFKTSSTLFVCRYSSTLANIINMKFIKCLRIVMKIEATLVLLTFWIAGSTCYNVSEKGNNTDKELFEYVLLNNNRHPCTRTCRKNGVPMVCQYKFKVEWYTTLSKACFNCPFNADDCRRPECIPGDGNKRPVVVVNRQMPGPSIEVCMGDEVIVDVQNLLLGDSTTIHWHGYHQRDTPYMDGVPYVTQCPIPPATTFRYQFTAIQSGTHFWHSHTGFQRTDGVFGSFIVRTPEEDDPHSDLYDYDLSAHTVIVLDWGPETGLAKFIAHHHSDGDNKGEDILVNGMGQFKEFNQDNNATVYTPTARFLVERGYRYRFRVINAEFLNCPIELSVDNHTITVISSDGRDFAPVKAESVVTYAGERFDFILNADQQVGLYWMRFRGLMDCDDRFKSANQVAVLQYAGSSNSDYPVADVNYENSHKKGLQINALNKGPGQNDSLSMAELESLEGWDASLRTNPDYKFYVSYDFYKLDNPHFHNPKLYSFVKVNDTKKQLLTPQLNHISMRLPPFPLLSGRDQIDTTKFCNKSTVGKCLDEYCECTHVLQVSLNSVVELILIDKGFAYDANHPFHLHGYTFRVVGMGKLGANVTTTKVEEFDKKGLIKRNLINPVKKDTVTVPDGGYTILRFHATNPGYWLFHCHIEFHVEIGMALVFKVGEHKDMLPVPKDFPRCGNFLPKHSTRIQSNNSTLNNSSSSEQAIKENAGTSIKLNNYILFVFLCALYKLSIR
;
A
#
# COMPACT_ATOMS: atom_id res chain seq x y z
N MET A 1 -14.43 53.28 4.42
CA MET A 1 -14.47 53.16 2.95
C MET A 1 -15.06 51.82 2.59
N ALA A 2 -16.37 51.81 2.35
CA ALA A 2 -17.17 50.64 2.00
C ALA A 2 -17.70 50.86 0.58
N SER A 3 -16.95 50.39 -0.43
CA SER A 3 -17.43 50.22 -1.81
C SER A 3 -16.33 49.62 -2.69
N ALA A 4 -16.11 48.30 -2.61
CA ALA A 4 -15.53 47.47 -3.69
C ALA A 4 -15.34 46.02 -3.21
N ALA A 5 -16.44 45.27 -3.00
CA ALA A 5 -16.38 43.82 -2.83
C ALA A 5 -17.73 43.20 -3.25
N SER A 6 -18.10 43.35 -4.52
CA SER A 6 -19.33 42.79 -5.07
C SER A 6 -19.08 42.25 -6.47
N SER A 7 -18.48 41.07 -6.58
CA SER A 7 -18.51 40.35 -7.86
C SER A 7 -18.77 38.85 -7.77
N TYR A 8 -19.11 38.28 -6.60
CA TYR A 8 -19.26 36.82 -6.45
C TYR A 8 -20.51 36.32 -5.68
N TYR A 9 -21.34 37.21 -5.11
CA TYR A 9 -22.62 36.80 -4.52
C TYR A 9 -23.71 36.72 -5.58
N ASP A 10 -24.22 35.51 -5.80
CA ASP A 10 -25.22 35.17 -6.83
C ASP A 10 -26.65 35.02 -6.28
N GLY A 11 -26.82 35.13 -4.95
CA GLY A 11 -28.13 35.09 -4.32
C GLY A 11 -28.97 36.34 -4.56
N SER A 12 -30.19 36.34 -4.03
CA SER A 12 -31.15 37.43 -4.22
C SER A 12 -30.60 38.79 -3.78
N LYS A 13 -30.68 39.82 -4.64
CA LYS A 13 -30.29 41.19 -4.26
C LYS A 13 -31.47 42.08 -3.85
N ILE A 14 -32.66 41.49 -3.70
CA ILE A 14 -33.91 42.20 -3.37
C ILE A 14 -33.78 43.04 -2.09
N PHE A 15 -32.98 42.59 -1.12
CA PHE A 15 -32.80 43.25 0.18
C PHE A 15 -31.46 43.98 0.32
N SER A 16 -30.82 44.38 -0.80
CA SER A 16 -29.58 45.16 -0.75
C SER A 16 -29.75 46.49 0.01
N TRP A 17 -30.92 47.11 -0.08
CA TRP A 17 -31.27 48.32 0.66
C TRP A 17 -31.23 48.12 2.19
N VAL A 18 -31.55 46.93 2.69
CA VAL A 18 -31.43 46.59 4.13
C VAL A 18 -29.96 46.43 4.51
N SER A 19 -29.17 45.79 3.64
CA SER A 19 -27.72 45.64 3.81
C SER A 19 -27.04 47.01 3.92
N ASP A 20 -27.38 47.95 3.03
CA ASP A 20 -26.82 49.31 3.03
C ASP A 20 -27.24 50.11 4.27
N TYR A 21 -28.47 49.91 4.75
CA TYR A 21 -28.99 50.58 5.95
C TYR A 21 -28.36 50.07 7.26
N VAL A 22 -28.18 48.75 7.39
CA VAL A 22 -27.68 48.10 8.61
C VAL A 22 -26.15 47.96 8.62
N GLY A 23 -25.48 48.15 7.48
CA GLY A 23 -24.03 48.01 7.36
C GLY A 23 -23.56 46.54 7.41
N ILE A 24 -24.45 45.60 7.07
CA ILE A 24 -24.22 44.15 7.06
C ILE A 24 -24.31 43.66 5.61
N SER A 25 -23.48 42.69 5.23
CA SER A 25 -23.48 42.19 3.85
C SER A 25 -24.80 41.48 3.46
N VAL A 26 -25.20 41.64 2.20
CA VAL A 26 -26.50 41.16 1.69
C VAL A 26 -26.71 39.64 1.83
N ASP A 27 -25.65 38.84 1.78
CA ASP A 27 -25.66 37.39 2.02
C ASP A 27 -26.08 37.05 3.46
N GLN A 28 -25.60 37.81 4.45
CA GLN A 28 -25.95 37.63 5.85
C GLN A 28 -27.38 38.08 6.11
N VAL A 29 -27.83 39.17 5.48
CA VAL A 29 -29.23 39.63 5.54
C VAL A 29 -30.16 38.55 4.98
N ASN A 30 -29.86 37.99 3.82
CA ASN A 30 -30.66 36.95 3.20
C ASN A 30 -30.69 35.65 4.02
N PHE A 31 -29.58 35.29 4.67
CA PHE A 31 -29.56 34.17 5.62
C PHE A 31 -30.55 34.41 6.77
N VAL A 32 -30.50 35.58 7.41
CA VAL A 32 -31.40 35.91 8.53
C VAL A 32 -32.86 35.91 8.08
N ILE A 33 -33.19 36.53 6.94
CA ILE A 33 -34.54 36.52 6.38
C ILE A 33 -35.03 35.09 6.15
N SER A 34 -34.17 34.24 5.60
CA SER A 34 -34.49 32.83 5.34
C SER A 34 -34.77 32.04 6.62
N GLN A 35 -34.08 32.34 7.72
CA GLN A 35 -34.37 31.73 9.02
C GLN A 35 -35.77 32.13 9.52
N PHE A 36 -36.15 33.41 9.42
CA PHE A 36 -37.49 33.87 9.80
C PHE A 36 -38.59 33.28 8.92
N VAL A 37 -38.36 33.18 7.61
CA VAL A 37 -39.30 32.53 6.68
C VAL A 37 -39.43 31.04 7.02
N ALA A 38 -38.33 30.34 7.27
CA ALA A 38 -38.35 28.95 7.71
C ALA A 38 -39.09 28.76 9.05
N LEU A 39 -38.96 29.71 9.99
CA LEU A 39 -39.69 29.68 11.26
C LEU A 39 -41.21 29.81 11.05
N ALA A 40 -41.65 30.70 10.16
CA ALA A 40 -43.06 30.84 9.80
C ALA A 40 -43.60 29.58 9.09
N LEU A 41 -42.84 29.05 8.13
CA LEU A 41 -43.17 27.80 7.43
C LEU A 41 -43.22 26.60 8.38
N ALA A 42 -42.38 26.56 9.42
CA ALA A 42 -42.40 25.53 10.44
C ALA A 42 -43.72 25.53 11.24
N SER A 43 -44.24 26.71 11.57
CA SER A 43 -45.57 26.84 12.21
C SER A 43 -46.68 26.29 11.32
N LEU A 44 -46.64 26.61 10.02
CA LEU A 44 -47.57 26.10 9.03
C LEU A 44 -47.45 24.57 8.88
N PHE A 45 -46.22 24.06 8.84
CA PHE A 45 -45.93 22.63 8.72
C PHE A 45 -46.48 21.82 9.90
N ARG A 46 -46.39 22.36 11.12
CA ARG A 46 -46.93 21.70 12.32
C ARG A 46 -48.45 21.76 12.39
N THR A 47 -49.06 22.91 12.07
CA THR A 47 -50.50 23.16 12.29
C THR A 47 -51.40 22.65 11.16
N VAL A 48 -51.02 22.93 9.90
CA VAL A 48 -51.80 22.60 8.71
C VAL A 48 -51.44 21.22 8.19
N LEU A 49 -50.15 20.88 8.14
CA LEU A 49 -49.68 19.60 7.64
C LEU A 49 -49.47 18.55 8.73
N HIS A 50 -50.13 18.66 9.88
CA HIS A 50 -49.98 17.70 10.98
C HIS A 50 -50.13 16.23 10.50
N PRO A 51 -49.34 15.26 11.02
CA PRO A 51 -49.41 13.84 10.57
C PRO A 51 -50.80 13.20 10.68
N SER A 52 -51.65 13.70 11.58
CA SER A 52 -53.04 13.23 11.72
C SER A 52 -54.00 13.80 10.67
N LYS A 53 -53.60 14.82 9.92
CA LYS A 53 -54.44 15.53 8.93
C LYS A 53 -53.98 15.34 7.49
N THR A 54 -52.71 14.99 7.28
CA THR A 54 -52.12 14.88 5.94
C THR A 54 -51.23 13.64 5.82
N ASN A 55 -51.09 13.13 4.61
CA ASN A 55 -50.26 11.94 4.34
C ASN A 55 -48.75 12.29 4.32
N SER A 56 -47.91 11.28 4.50
CA SER A 56 -46.44 11.43 4.51
C SER A 56 -45.89 12.02 3.20
N GLY A 57 -46.52 11.72 2.05
CA GLY A 57 -46.09 12.23 0.75
C GLY A 57 -46.19 13.75 0.61
N THR A 58 -47.31 14.34 1.06
CA THR A 58 -47.52 15.80 1.06
C THR A 58 -46.54 16.50 2.00
N ARG A 59 -46.29 15.91 3.18
CA ARG A 59 -45.29 16.42 4.14
C ARG A 59 -43.87 16.38 3.54
N HIS A 60 -43.51 15.30 2.86
CA HIS A 60 -42.23 15.22 2.15
C HIS A 60 -42.10 16.26 1.04
N GLY A 61 -43.14 16.43 0.21
CA GLY A 61 -43.17 17.39 -0.88
C GLY A 61 -43.03 18.83 -0.37
N PHE A 62 -43.77 19.20 0.67
CA PHE A 62 -43.66 20.53 1.29
C PHE A 62 -42.26 20.79 1.83
N GLY A 63 -41.68 19.82 2.57
CA GLY A 63 -40.33 19.92 3.11
C GLY A 63 -39.26 20.18 2.04
N LEU A 64 -39.38 19.48 0.91
CA LEU A 64 -38.46 19.55 -0.23
C LEU A 64 -38.62 20.86 -1.03
N ILE A 65 -39.85 21.23 -1.40
CA ILE A 65 -40.13 22.41 -2.25
C ILE A 65 -39.63 23.67 -1.56
N PHE A 66 -40.01 23.89 -0.30
CA PHE A 66 -39.59 25.09 0.43
C PHE A 66 -38.09 25.08 0.77
N GLY A 67 -37.48 23.91 0.91
CA GLY A 67 -36.03 23.80 1.05
C GLY A 67 -35.30 24.30 -0.20
N LEU A 68 -35.74 23.87 -1.38
CA LEU A 68 -35.19 24.33 -2.66
C LEU A 68 -35.41 25.83 -2.89
N ILE A 69 -36.59 26.36 -2.55
CA ILE A 69 -36.90 27.80 -2.66
C ILE A 69 -35.97 28.62 -1.77
N ILE A 70 -35.80 28.23 -0.50
CA ILE A 70 -34.92 28.94 0.44
C ILE A 70 -33.46 28.85 -0.02
N GLY A 71 -33.01 27.67 -0.47
CA GLY A 71 -31.67 27.49 -1.01
C GLY A 71 -31.40 28.38 -2.23
N TYR A 72 -32.33 28.44 -3.18
CA TYR A 72 -32.22 29.30 -4.36
C TYR A 72 -32.24 30.79 -3.99
N PHE A 73 -33.10 31.20 -3.05
CA PHE A 73 -33.14 32.59 -2.58
C PHE A 73 -31.79 33.04 -1.98
N CYS A 74 -31.17 32.19 -1.15
CA CYS A 74 -29.89 32.50 -0.51
C CYS A 74 -28.68 32.45 -1.45
N PHE A 75 -28.66 31.55 -2.43
CA PHE A 75 -27.44 31.23 -3.18
C PHE A 75 -27.55 31.33 -4.71
N GLY A 76 -28.72 31.64 -5.26
CA GLY A 76 -28.91 31.81 -6.70
C GLY A 76 -28.65 30.52 -7.49
N MET A 77 -27.92 30.62 -8.59
CA MET A 77 -27.57 29.48 -9.44
C MET A 77 -26.67 28.47 -8.72
N GLN A 78 -25.91 28.90 -7.70
CA GLN A 78 -25.11 27.99 -6.88
C GLN A 78 -25.98 26.96 -6.11
N ALA A 79 -27.29 27.20 -5.97
CA ALA A 79 -28.22 26.22 -5.40
C ALA A 79 -28.27 24.90 -6.20
N ILE A 80 -27.80 24.87 -7.45
CA ILE A 80 -27.63 23.62 -8.21
C ILE A 80 -26.77 22.60 -7.46
N HIS A 81 -25.79 23.06 -6.68
CA HIS A 81 -24.93 22.18 -5.89
C HIS A 81 -25.68 21.51 -4.74
N LEU A 82 -26.72 22.17 -4.18
CA LEU A 82 -27.57 21.59 -3.13
C LEU A 82 -28.34 20.38 -3.66
N ALA A 83 -28.77 20.39 -4.92
CA ALA A 83 -29.41 19.24 -5.55
C ALA A 83 -28.39 18.23 -6.11
N GLY A 84 -27.27 18.73 -6.66
CA GLY A 84 -26.26 17.92 -7.35
C GLY A 84 -25.54 16.92 -6.43
N LEU A 85 -25.10 17.35 -5.23
CA LEU A 85 -24.41 16.47 -4.29
C LEU A 85 -25.30 15.29 -3.83
N PRO A 86 -26.54 15.52 -3.33
CA PRO A 86 -27.45 14.42 -3.02
C PRO A 86 -27.77 13.54 -4.22
N ALA A 87 -27.95 14.11 -5.42
CA ALA A 87 -28.29 13.33 -6.61
C ALA A 87 -27.18 12.34 -7.00
N LEU A 88 -25.92 12.79 -7.00
CA LEU A 88 -24.76 11.92 -7.25
C LEU A 88 -24.66 10.82 -6.20
N CYS A 89 -24.81 11.17 -4.92
CA CYS A 89 -24.79 10.18 -3.83
C CYS A 89 -25.94 9.17 -3.96
N TYR A 90 -27.12 9.59 -4.41
CA TYR A 90 -28.26 8.71 -4.62
C TYR A 90 -28.02 7.71 -5.76
N ILE A 91 -27.39 8.15 -6.85
CA ILE A 91 -26.98 7.26 -7.95
C ILE A 91 -26.02 6.19 -7.42
N VAL A 92 -25.03 6.56 -6.60
CA VAL A 92 -24.12 5.60 -5.96
C VAL A 92 -24.88 4.64 -5.05
N ILE A 93 -25.82 5.14 -4.24
CA ILE A 93 -26.65 4.31 -3.35
C ILE A 93 -27.48 3.28 -4.13
N ARG A 94 -27.98 3.65 -5.32
CA ARG A 94 -28.84 2.79 -6.13
C ARG A 94 -28.09 1.82 -7.04
N THR A 95 -26.81 2.08 -7.34
CA THR A 95 -26.02 1.30 -8.31
C THR A 95 -24.99 0.38 -7.67
N GLN A 96 -24.50 0.71 -6.47
CA GLN A 96 -23.43 -0.04 -5.82
C GLN A 96 -23.97 -1.05 -4.80
N SER A 97 -23.18 -2.10 -4.54
CA SER A 97 -23.56 -3.11 -3.54
C SER A 97 -23.55 -2.52 -2.11
N PRO A 98 -24.49 -2.92 -1.23
CA PRO A 98 -24.54 -2.43 0.14
C PRO A 98 -23.25 -2.65 0.95
N GLN A 99 -22.36 -3.56 0.55
CA GLN A 99 -21.08 -3.83 1.20
C GLN A 99 -20.05 -2.69 1.02
N ILE A 100 -20.07 -1.99 -0.12
CA ILE A 100 -19.06 -1.00 -0.50
C ILE A 100 -19.66 0.43 -0.63
N MET A 101 -20.98 0.53 -0.87
CA MET A 101 -21.72 1.78 -1.10
C MET A 101 -21.38 2.91 -0.12
N GLN A 102 -21.33 2.65 1.18
CA GLN A 102 -21.06 3.65 2.21
C GLN A 102 -19.69 4.32 2.07
N ARG A 103 -18.66 3.56 1.62
CA ARG A 103 -17.32 4.11 1.37
C ARG A 103 -17.32 4.96 0.10
N MET A 104 -18.03 4.51 -0.94
CA MET A 104 -18.15 5.24 -2.20
C MET A 104 -18.93 6.55 -2.02
N VAL A 105 -20.04 6.54 -1.28
CA VAL A 105 -20.81 7.75 -0.96
C VAL A 105 -19.97 8.74 -0.13
N LEU A 106 -19.20 8.25 0.85
CA LEU A 106 -18.29 9.10 1.62
C LEU A 106 -17.23 9.75 0.72
N ALA A 107 -16.60 8.97 -0.16
CA ALA A 107 -15.64 9.50 -1.13
C ALA A 107 -16.28 10.51 -2.09
N THR A 108 -17.41 10.17 -2.72
CA THR A 108 -18.14 11.09 -3.62
C THR A 108 -18.52 12.39 -2.92
N ALA A 109 -19.06 12.32 -1.71
CA ALA A 109 -19.50 13.51 -0.98
C ALA A 109 -18.33 14.40 -0.54
N LEU A 110 -17.26 13.81 -0.02
CA LEU A 110 -16.07 14.57 0.39
C LEU A 110 -15.31 15.15 -0.80
N ILE A 111 -15.21 14.43 -1.92
CA ILE A 111 -14.56 14.94 -3.14
C ILE A 111 -15.36 16.11 -3.71
N TYR A 112 -16.68 15.97 -3.81
CA TYR A 112 -17.54 17.06 -4.28
C TYR A 112 -17.41 18.30 -3.39
N LEU A 113 -17.54 18.13 -2.07
CA LEU A 113 -17.39 19.22 -1.11
C LEU A 113 -15.98 19.84 -1.18
N SER A 114 -14.94 19.01 -1.34
CA SER A 114 -13.55 19.46 -1.47
C SER A 114 -13.33 20.32 -2.71
N VAL A 115 -13.92 19.96 -3.85
CA VAL A 115 -13.86 20.75 -5.08
C VAL A 115 -14.50 22.13 -4.89
N ILE A 116 -15.66 22.19 -4.23
CA ILE A 116 -16.31 23.48 -3.94
C ILE A 116 -15.50 24.32 -2.93
N HIS A 117 -14.91 23.70 -1.91
CA HIS A 117 -14.02 24.39 -0.97
C HIS A 117 -12.77 24.95 -1.66
N LEU A 118 -12.13 24.18 -2.55
CA LEU A 118 -10.98 24.63 -3.34
C LEU A 118 -11.38 25.75 -4.30
N HIS A 119 -12.54 25.63 -4.95
CA HIS A 119 -13.07 26.70 -5.80
C HIS A 119 -13.29 27.97 -4.99
N ARG A 120 -13.91 27.89 -3.81
CA ARG A 120 -14.05 29.02 -2.87
C ARG A 120 -12.73 29.72 -2.57
N GLN A 121 -11.67 28.96 -2.32
CA GLN A 121 -10.36 29.54 -2.04
C GLN A 121 -9.75 30.28 -3.22
N THR A 122 -10.14 29.97 -4.45
CA THR A 122 -9.65 30.68 -5.64
C THR A 122 -10.29 32.05 -5.81
N TYR A 123 -11.54 32.25 -5.41
CA TYR A 123 -12.26 33.51 -5.64
C TYR A 123 -12.50 34.35 -4.38
N ASP A 124 -12.47 33.78 -3.17
CA ASP A 124 -12.71 34.52 -1.92
C ASP A 124 -11.87 33.99 -0.73
N TYR A 125 -10.54 34.10 -0.86
CA TYR A 125 -9.58 33.60 0.12
C TYR A 125 -9.61 34.38 1.44
N GLY A 126 -9.91 33.69 2.55
CA GLY A 126 -9.85 34.27 3.90
C GLY A 126 -11.04 35.19 4.26
N SER A 127 -12.10 35.14 3.46
CA SER A 127 -13.34 35.89 3.68
C SER A 127 -14.37 35.11 4.48
N TYR A 128 -15.26 35.85 5.15
CA TYR A 128 -16.32 35.33 6.01
C TYR A 128 -17.71 35.41 5.35
N THR A 129 -17.75 35.48 4.03
CA THR A 129 -18.98 35.42 3.24
C THR A 129 -19.72 34.11 3.49
N LEU A 130 -21.04 34.21 3.59
CA LEU A 130 -21.93 33.08 3.74
C LEU A 130 -22.17 32.46 2.35
N ASP A 131 -21.58 31.29 2.15
CA ASP A 131 -21.52 30.63 0.84
C ASP A 131 -22.19 29.25 0.86
N ILE A 132 -22.27 28.65 -0.32
CA ILE A 132 -22.95 27.38 -0.55
C ILE A 132 -22.33 26.21 0.23
N THR A 133 -21.07 26.32 0.66
CA THR A 133 -20.37 25.25 1.39
C THR A 133 -21.01 24.93 2.74
N GLY A 134 -21.61 25.91 3.43
CA GLY A 134 -22.29 25.68 4.71
C GLY A 134 -23.43 24.65 4.63
N PRO A 135 -24.45 24.86 3.79
CA PRO A 135 -25.50 23.86 3.57
C PRO A 135 -24.97 22.54 2.97
N LEU A 136 -23.97 22.57 2.09
CA LEU A 136 -23.34 21.35 1.55
C LEU A 136 -22.66 20.51 2.63
N MET A 137 -22.06 21.15 3.63
CA MET A 137 -21.48 20.47 4.79
C MET A 137 -22.56 19.70 5.56
N VAL A 138 -23.74 20.28 5.78
CA VAL A 138 -24.88 19.60 6.44
C VAL A 138 -25.42 18.45 5.58
N ILE A 139 -25.60 18.68 4.28
CA ILE A 139 -26.03 17.64 3.32
C ILE A 139 -25.06 16.46 3.30
N THR A 140 -23.75 16.73 3.30
CA THR A 140 -22.69 15.71 3.35
C THR A 140 -22.87 14.79 4.55
N GLN A 141 -23.18 15.36 5.72
CA GLN A 141 -23.42 14.58 6.94
C GLN A 141 -24.67 13.71 6.81
N LYS A 142 -25.76 14.26 6.24
CA LYS A 142 -27.02 13.54 6.04
C LYS A 142 -26.88 12.34 5.10
N VAL A 143 -26.29 12.55 3.92
CA VAL A 143 -26.18 11.51 2.87
C VAL A 143 -25.20 10.41 3.26
N THR A 144 -24.08 10.77 3.91
CA THR A 144 -23.12 9.79 4.40
C THR A 144 -23.68 8.99 5.57
N SER A 145 -24.39 9.64 6.51
CA SER A 145 -25.08 8.93 7.60
C SER A 145 -26.06 7.90 7.08
N LEU A 146 -26.88 8.26 6.09
CA LEU A 146 -27.84 7.34 5.47
C LEU A 146 -27.13 6.15 4.80
N ALA A 147 -26.06 6.39 4.03
CA ALA A 147 -25.32 5.31 3.36
C ALA A 147 -24.70 4.32 4.36
N PHE A 148 -24.11 4.81 5.46
CA PHE A 148 -23.59 3.95 6.52
C PHE A 148 -24.68 3.22 7.31
N ASN A 149 -25.83 3.85 7.53
CA ASN A 149 -26.98 3.21 8.17
C ASN A 149 -27.63 2.12 7.30
N LEU A 150 -27.65 2.31 5.97
CA LEU A 150 -28.07 1.29 5.01
C LEU A 150 -27.07 0.14 4.93
N HIS A 151 -25.76 0.40 5.00
CA HIS A 151 -24.75 -0.66 5.11
C HIS A 151 -24.96 -1.50 6.37
N ASP A 152 -25.20 -0.85 7.51
CA ASP A 152 -25.42 -1.54 8.77
C ASP A 152 -26.70 -2.40 8.75
N GLY A 153 -27.77 -1.95 8.08
CA GLY A 153 -29.01 -2.72 7.98
C GLY A 153 -29.04 -3.79 6.89
N LEU A 154 -28.35 -3.59 5.75
CA LEU A 154 -28.44 -4.46 4.58
C LEU A 154 -27.25 -5.42 4.42
N ALA A 155 -26.10 -5.13 5.03
CA ALA A 155 -24.85 -5.87 4.81
C ALA A 155 -24.20 -6.46 6.08
N ARG A 156 -24.76 -6.20 7.27
CA ARG A 156 -24.20 -6.63 8.56
C ARG A 156 -25.21 -7.40 9.38
N LEU A 157 -24.71 -8.35 10.18
CA LEU A 157 -25.53 -9.06 11.16
C LEU A 157 -25.73 -8.19 12.41
N ASP A 158 -26.92 -8.29 13.00
CA ASP A 158 -27.34 -7.55 14.19
C ASP A 158 -26.43 -7.75 15.41
N THR A 159 -25.70 -8.87 15.47
CA THR A 159 -24.73 -9.24 16.52
C THR A 159 -23.39 -8.51 16.38
N GLU A 160 -23.08 -7.95 15.21
CA GLU A 160 -21.82 -7.22 14.94
C GLU A 160 -21.92 -5.71 15.24
N LEU A 161 -23.12 -5.21 15.58
CA LEU A 161 -23.40 -3.77 15.68
C LEU A 161 -23.34 -3.27 17.13
N SER A 162 -22.76 -2.07 17.32
CA SER A 162 -22.84 -1.36 18.59
C SER A 162 -24.29 -0.92 18.88
N LYS A 163 -24.63 -0.69 20.16
CA LYS A 163 -25.97 -0.22 20.57
C LYS A 163 -26.46 0.99 19.77
N ASN A 164 -25.57 1.96 19.50
CA ASN A 164 -25.89 3.15 18.72
C ASN A 164 -26.08 2.85 17.23
N ARG A 165 -25.24 1.98 16.65
CA ARG A 165 -25.33 1.59 15.23
C ARG A 165 -26.60 0.79 14.96
N LYS A 166 -26.97 -0.11 15.88
CA LYS A 166 -28.21 -0.89 15.80
C LYS A 166 -29.46 0.00 15.83
N LEU A 167 -29.45 1.07 16.63
CA LEU A 167 -30.58 2.01 16.75
C LEU A 167 -30.92 2.69 15.41
N TYR A 168 -29.88 3.04 14.63
CA TYR A 168 -29.97 3.81 13.39
C TYR A 168 -29.91 2.99 12.10
N ALA A 169 -29.75 1.66 12.19
CA ALA A 169 -29.72 0.78 11.02
C ALA A 169 -31.00 0.90 10.19
N VAL A 170 -30.85 0.97 8.86
CA VAL A 170 -31.95 1.12 7.90
C VAL A 170 -32.00 -0.13 7.01
N TYR A 171 -33.11 -0.86 7.08
CA TYR A 171 -33.29 -2.16 6.40
C TYR A 171 -34.01 -2.05 5.05
N LYS A 172 -34.43 -0.84 4.64
CA LYS A 172 -35.16 -0.60 3.40
C LYS A 172 -34.55 0.56 2.62
N MET A 173 -34.36 0.37 1.32
CA MET A 173 -33.90 1.44 0.43
C MET A 173 -34.94 2.57 0.33
N PRO A 174 -34.53 3.84 0.48
CA PRO A 174 -35.42 4.99 0.38
C PRO A 174 -35.89 5.21 -1.07
N SER A 175 -37.12 5.69 -1.23
CA SER A 175 -37.62 6.24 -2.48
C SER A 175 -36.93 7.58 -2.82
N PRO A 176 -36.95 8.04 -4.09
CA PRO A 176 -36.40 9.34 -4.44
C PRO A 176 -37.01 10.48 -3.64
N LEU A 177 -38.34 10.46 -3.43
CA LEU A 177 -39.04 11.49 -2.66
C LEU A 177 -38.56 11.52 -1.21
N GLU A 178 -38.51 10.38 -0.53
CA GLU A 178 -38.01 10.28 0.86
C GLU A 178 -36.56 10.75 0.99
N TYR A 179 -35.69 10.36 0.04
CA TYR A 179 -34.27 10.70 0.05
C TYR A 179 -34.01 12.20 -0.16
N PHE A 180 -34.59 12.79 -1.20
CA PHE A 180 -34.39 14.22 -1.50
C PHE A 180 -35.09 15.09 -0.46
N SER A 181 -36.27 14.69 0.02
CA SER A 181 -36.97 15.37 1.10
C SER A 181 -36.13 15.39 2.39
N TYR A 182 -35.56 14.26 2.81
CA TYR A 182 -34.65 14.20 3.96
C TYR A 182 -33.40 15.10 3.80
N SER A 183 -32.77 15.03 2.63
CA SER A 183 -31.54 15.77 2.35
C SER A 183 -31.78 17.28 2.34
N LEU A 184 -32.89 17.72 1.73
CA LEU A 184 -33.19 19.12 1.43
C LEU A 184 -34.30 19.74 2.27
N ALA A 185 -34.76 19.07 3.33
CA ALA A 185 -35.83 19.59 4.19
C ALA A 185 -35.49 21.00 4.74
N PHE A 186 -36.37 21.96 4.49
CA PHE A 186 -36.20 23.36 4.93
C PHE A 186 -35.86 23.57 6.42
N PRO A 187 -36.37 22.78 7.41
CA PRO A 187 -36.14 23.09 8.82
C PRO A 187 -34.67 23.01 9.25
N ALA A 188 -33.88 22.20 8.55
CA ALA A 188 -32.48 21.92 8.89
C ALA A 188 -31.55 22.01 7.67
N LEU A 189 -31.91 22.79 6.65
CA LEU A 189 -31.10 22.93 5.43
C LEU A 189 -29.91 23.89 5.63
N MET A 190 -30.14 25.03 6.28
CA MET A 190 -29.16 26.14 6.32
C MET A 190 -28.09 25.98 7.40
N ALA A 191 -28.48 25.73 8.65
CA ALA A 191 -27.56 25.62 9.79
C ALA A 191 -28.01 24.60 10.86
N GLY A 192 -29.11 23.88 10.58
CA GLY A 192 -29.85 23.13 11.58
C GLY A 192 -29.19 21.83 12.07
N PRO A 193 -29.82 21.18 13.06
CA PRO A 193 -29.32 19.94 13.61
C PRO A 193 -29.27 18.84 12.55
N VAL A 194 -28.21 18.03 12.61
CA VAL A 194 -28.07 16.86 11.76
C VAL A 194 -29.07 15.80 12.23
N LEU A 195 -30.19 15.73 11.52
CA LEU A 195 -31.21 14.71 11.71
C LEU A 195 -30.75 13.41 11.05
N PHE A 196 -30.88 12.28 11.73
CA PHE A 196 -30.68 10.97 11.09
C PHE A 196 -31.93 10.57 10.31
N TYR A 197 -31.75 9.80 9.23
CA TYR A 197 -32.84 9.42 8.34
C TYR A 197 -34.04 8.78 9.06
N LYS A 198 -33.79 7.88 10.02
CA LYS A 198 -34.84 7.24 10.81
C LYS A 198 -35.67 8.24 11.61
N ASP A 199 -34.99 9.14 12.33
CA ASP A 199 -35.62 10.18 13.13
C ASP A 199 -36.48 11.10 12.26
N TYR A 200 -35.99 11.43 11.06
CA TYR A 200 -36.73 12.24 10.10
C TYR A 200 -37.96 11.50 9.53
N MET A 201 -37.86 10.20 9.24
CA MET A 201 -39.00 9.40 8.79
C MET A 201 -40.05 9.26 9.90
N ASP A 202 -39.63 9.01 11.15
CA ASP A 202 -40.54 8.94 12.29
C ASP A 202 -41.25 10.28 12.57
N PHE A 203 -40.59 11.40 12.25
CA PHE A 203 -41.17 12.74 12.27
C PHE A 203 -42.20 12.96 11.15
N ILE A 204 -41.89 12.57 9.92
CA ILE A 204 -42.81 12.74 8.79
C ILE A 204 -44.03 11.85 8.95
N ASP A 205 -43.85 10.60 9.38
CA ASP A 205 -44.92 9.61 9.59
C ASP A 205 -45.74 9.84 10.88
N GLY A 206 -45.29 10.71 11.78
CA GLY A 206 -45.96 10.94 13.08
C GLY A 206 -45.76 9.82 14.11
N LYS A 207 -44.83 8.88 13.88
CA LYS A 207 -44.56 7.76 14.80
C LYS A 207 -43.95 8.21 16.13
N HIS A 208 -43.20 9.31 16.13
CA HIS A 208 -42.64 9.93 17.33
C HIS A 208 -43.70 10.39 18.36
N LEU A 209 -44.97 10.46 17.97
CA LEU A 209 -46.12 10.82 18.84
C LEU A 209 -46.80 9.60 19.49
N LEU A 210 -46.37 8.39 19.13
CA LEU A 210 -46.92 7.14 19.66
C LEU A 210 -46.03 6.65 20.82
N GLN A 211 -46.51 6.72 22.06
CA GLN A 211 -45.80 6.18 23.22
C GLN A 211 -46.47 4.88 23.70
N ASN A 212 -45.67 3.87 24.06
CA ASN A 212 -46.19 2.69 24.75
C ASN A 212 -46.59 3.09 26.18
N SER A 213 -47.83 2.79 26.58
CA SER A 213 -48.33 3.10 27.92
C SER A 213 -47.40 2.49 28.98
N ALA A 214 -46.68 3.33 29.71
CA ALA A 214 -45.85 2.93 30.83
C ALA A 214 -46.68 2.84 32.11
N ASN A 215 -47.81 2.11 32.09
CA ASN A 215 -48.48 1.70 33.31
C ASN A 215 -48.00 0.29 33.67
N LYS A 216 -47.12 0.21 34.67
CA LYS A 216 -46.89 -1.02 35.43
C LYS A 216 -48.25 -1.45 35.99
N ASN A 217 -48.71 -2.65 35.59
CA ASN A 217 -49.90 -3.37 36.05
C ASN A 217 -51.20 -3.21 35.23
N VAL A 218 -51.17 -3.46 33.90
CA VAL A 218 -52.38 -3.91 33.19
C VAL A 218 -52.00 -5.00 32.17
N ASP A 219 -52.84 -6.03 32.10
CA ASP A 219 -52.63 -7.31 31.42
C ASP A 219 -52.19 -7.25 29.94
N ASN A 220 -51.36 -8.25 29.60
CA ASN A 220 -50.59 -8.46 28.36
C ASN A 220 -51.41 -8.72 27.07
N ASN A 221 -52.57 -8.08 26.87
CA ASN A 221 -53.32 -8.30 25.63
C ASN A 221 -54.01 -7.07 25.01
N SER A 222 -53.54 -5.86 25.30
CA SER A 222 -53.93 -4.67 24.53
C SER A 222 -52.72 -3.86 24.08
N ASN A 223 -52.40 -3.91 22.78
CA ASN A 223 -51.51 -2.96 22.10
C ASN A 223 -52.22 -1.60 21.94
N SER A 224 -52.67 -1.01 23.04
CA SER A 224 -53.23 0.34 23.05
C SER A 224 -52.05 1.33 23.02
N ARG A 225 -51.78 1.87 21.82
CA ARG A 225 -50.81 2.96 21.63
C ARG A 225 -51.53 4.26 21.97
N THR A 226 -51.15 4.90 23.06
CA THR A 226 -51.68 6.22 23.43
C THR A 226 -51.00 7.29 22.59
N VAL A 227 -51.79 8.11 21.90
CA VAL A 227 -51.30 9.30 21.18
C VAL A 227 -50.90 10.35 22.22
N VAL A 228 -49.62 10.72 22.26
CA VAL A 228 -49.13 11.79 23.14
C VAL A 228 -49.48 13.13 22.50
N LEU A 229 -50.26 13.95 23.21
CA LEU A 229 -50.62 15.27 22.73
C LEU A 229 -49.39 16.19 22.80
N GLU A 230 -48.95 16.73 21.66
CA GLU A 230 -47.80 17.64 21.65
C GLU A 230 -48.12 18.94 22.41
N PRO A 231 -47.25 19.38 23.33
CA PRO A 231 -47.41 20.69 23.97
C PRO A 231 -47.14 21.83 22.97
N SER A 232 -47.50 23.05 23.34
CA SER A 232 -47.18 24.24 22.52
C SER A 232 -45.67 24.55 22.59
N PRO A 233 -44.96 24.64 21.44
CA PRO A 233 -43.54 24.96 21.43
C PRO A 233 -43.26 26.45 21.65
N ILE A 234 -44.28 27.32 21.68
CA ILE A 234 -44.14 28.78 21.65
C ILE A 234 -43.17 29.31 22.70
N ILE A 235 -43.28 28.85 23.96
CA ILE A 235 -42.41 29.33 25.05
C ILE A 235 -40.95 28.95 24.80
N VAL A 236 -40.70 27.73 24.30
CA VAL A 236 -39.35 27.24 24.02
C VAL A 236 -38.76 27.95 22.81
N VAL A 237 -39.56 28.09 21.74
CA VAL A 237 -39.19 28.80 20.52
C VAL A 237 -38.88 30.26 20.83
N PHE A 238 -39.74 30.95 21.58
CA PHE A 238 -39.53 32.34 21.98
C PHE A 238 -38.23 32.50 22.77
N LYS A 239 -37.98 31.66 23.79
CA LYS A 239 -36.72 31.68 24.56
C LYS A 239 -35.49 31.50 23.67
N LYS A 240 -35.51 30.53 22.74
CA LYS A 240 -34.38 30.26 21.83
C LYS A 240 -34.18 31.41 20.83
N VAL A 241 -35.25 31.95 20.26
CA VAL A 241 -35.19 33.09 19.32
C VAL A 241 -34.68 34.35 20.02
N THR A 242 -35.25 34.74 21.16
CA THR A 242 -34.80 35.92 21.90
C THR A 242 -33.33 35.82 22.31
N LEU A 243 -32.90 34.67 22.83
CA LEU A 243 -31.49 34.44 23.16
C LEU A 243 -30.59 34.50 21.93
N SER A 244 -31.02 33.92 20.79
CA SER A 244 -30.24 33.95 19.55
C SER A 244 -30.03 35.39 19.05
N ILE A 245 -31.08 36.22 19.04
CA ILE A 245 -31.01 37.62 18.59
C ILE A 245 -30.12 38.43 19.54
N PHE A 246 -30.23 38.22 20.85
CA PHE A 246 -29.36 38.87 21.82
C PHE A 246 -27.88 38.55 21.56
N LEU A 247 -27.55 37.27 21.31
CA LEU A 247 -26.18 36.86 20.99
C LEU A 247 -25.68 37.43 19.67
N ALA A 248 -26.54 37.53 18.65
CA ALA A 248 -26.21 38.19 17.38
C ALA A 248 -25.92 39.69 17.58
N ALA A 249 -26.73 40.39 18.39
CA ALA A 249 -26.51 41.80 18.72
C ALA A 249 -25.18 42.00 19.48
N MET A 250 -24.90 41.14 20.47
CA MET A 250 -23.62 41.14 21.19
C MET A 250 -22.43 40.89 20.25
N PHE A 251 -22.57 39.98 19.30
CA PHE A 251 -21.54 39.74 18.29
C PHE A 251 -21.26 41.00 17.47
N VAL A 252 -22.29 41.59 16.84
CA VAL A 252 -22.15 42.77 15.97
C VAL A 252 -21.57 43.97 16.73
N GLN A 253 -21.99 44.18 17.98
CA GLN A 253 -21.54 45.31 18.80
C GLN A 253 -20.07 45.20 19.23
N PHE A 254 -19.61 44.01 19.66
CA PHE A 254 -18.32 43.86 20.33
C PHE A 254 -17.21 43.26 19.46
N ILE A 255 -17.55 42.52 18.39
CA ILE A 255 -16.52 41.90 17.55
C ILE A 255 -15.55 42.89 16.87
N PRO A 256 -15.94 44.11 16.47
CA PRO A 256 -14.98 45.06 15.86
C PRO A 256 -13.87 45.46 16.82
N MET A 257 -14.16 45.50 18.12
CA MET A 257 -13.22 45.89 19.19
C MET A 257 -12.24 44.77 19.54
N PHE A 258 -12.69 43.52 19.46
CA PHE A 258 -11.92 42.30 19.80
C PHE A 258 -11.72 41.40 18.59
N SER A 259 -11.45 41.99 17.43
CA SER A 259 -11.22 41.25 16.20
C SER A 259 -9.98 40.37 16.30
N VAL A 260 -10.13 39.08 15.97
CA VAL A 260 -8.99 38.14 15.92
C VAL A 260 -7.90 38.60 14.94
N LYS A 261 -8.24 39.43 13.94
CA LYS A 261 -7.25 39.95 12.99
C LYS A 261 -6.18 40.82 13.65
N LYS A 262 -6.47 41.42 14.81
CA LYS A 262 -5.51 42.23 15.59
C LYS A 262 -4.29 41.43 16.05
N VAL A 263 -4.41 40.11 16.18
CA VAL A 263 -3.26 39.25 16.57
C VAL A 263 -2.22 39.12 15.45
N LYS A 264 -2.50 39.66 14.26
CA LYS A 264 -1.56 39.75 13.14
C LYS A 264 -0.64 40.98 13.24
N ASP A 265 -1.02 41.99 14.00
CA ASP A 265 -0.31 43.26 14.08
C ASP A 265 0.99 43.06 14.87
N ASP A 266 2.14 43.42 14.28
CA ASP A 266 3.44 43.18 14.92
C ASP A 266 3.56 43.96 16.26
N ASP A 267 2.95 45.15 16.37
CA ASP A 267 2.85 45.90 17.63
C ASP A 267 2.11 45.12 18.72
N PHE A 268 1.03 44.42 18.38
CA PHE A 268 0.34 43.54 19.32
C PHE A 268 1.22 42.35 19.71
N LEU A 269 1.98 41.77 18.78
CA LEU A 269 2.83 40.61 19.04
C LEU A 269 4.05 40.95 19.93
N GLU A 270 4.67 42.11 19.73
CA GLU A 270 5.90 42.51 20.41
C GLU A 270 5.65 43.22 21.74
N ASN A 271 4.68 44.14 21.79
CA ASN A 271 4.50 45.05 22.93
C ASN A 271 3.47 44.58 23.97
N THR A 272 2.81 43.43 23.76
CA THR A 272 1.84 42.89 24.72
C THR A 272 2.34 41.66 25.48
N SER A 273 1.99 41.57 26.77
CA SER A 273 2.38 40.45 27.62
C SER A 273 1.67 39.14 27.21
N ILE A 274 2.29 37.99 27.51
CA ILE A 274 1.68 36.67 27.24
C ILE A 274 0.32 36.50 27.93
N MET A 275 0.16 37.04 29.14
CA MET A 275 -1.11 36.98 29.88
C MET A 275 -2.19 37.81 29.19
N PHE A 276 -1.83 38.98 28.68
CA PHE A 276 -2.75 39.81 27.89
C PHE A 276 -3.14 39.12 26.58
N LYS A 277 -2.20 38.45 25.89
CA LYS A 277 -2.49 37.67 24.69
C LYS A 277 -3.50 36.53 24.95
N PHE A 278 -3.33 35.77 26.04
CA PHE A 278 -4.29 34.73 26.43
C PHE A 278 -5.66 35.29 26.77
N TRP A 279 -5.72 36.39 27.52
CA TRP A 279 -6.96 37.07 27.86
C TRP A 279 -7.67 37.58 26.59
N PHE A 280 -6.94 38.27 25.71
CA PHE A 280 -7.47 38.80 24.45
C PHE A 280 -8.02 37.68 23.57
N LEU A 281 -7.26 36.58 23.38
CA LEU A 281 -7.75 35.40 22.66
C LEU A 281 -8.99 34.79 23.31
N GLY A 282 -9.05 34.73 24.64
CA GLY A 282 -10.21 34.25 25.38
C GLY A 282 -11.48 35.03 25.06
N ILE A 283 -11.40 36.36 25.10
CA ILE A 283 -12.53 37.26 24.79
C ILE A 283 -12.88 37.22 23.30
N SER A 284 -11.90 37.33 22.41
CA SER A 284 -12.12 37.26 20.96
C SER A 284 -12.80 35.95 20.55
N MET A 285 -12.33 34.81 21.06
CA MET A 285 -12.92 33.51 20.73
C MET A 285 -14.33 33.34 21.32
N LEU A 286 -14.60 33.89 22.51
CA LEU A 286 -15.96 33.92 23.06
C LEU A 286 -16.92 34.70 22.16
N LEU A 287 -16.54 35.91 21.76
CA LEU A 287 -17.37 36.75 20.89
C LEU A 287 -17.60 36.10 19.53
N VAL A 288 -16.57 35.50 18.92
CA VAL A 288 -16.73 34.76 17.65
C VAL A 288 -17.72 33.61 17.77
N ARG A 289 -17.82 32.93 18.93
CA ARG A 289 -18.80 31.85 19.12
C ARG A 289 -20.25 32.32 19.07
N PHE A 290 -20.54 33.58 19.43
CA PHE A 290 -21.91 34.10 19.46
C PHE A 290 -22.61 34.05 18.10
N LYS A 291 -21.89 34.22 16.99
CA LYS A 291 -22.48 34.06 15.64
C LYS A 291 -22.95 32.62 15.36
N TYR A 292 -22.21 31.62 15.87
CA TYR A 292 -22.57 30.22 15.74
C TYR A 292 -23.72 29.86 16.69
N TYR A 293 -23.72 30.42 17.90
CA TYR A 293 -24.85 30.27 18.83
C TYR A 293 -26.14 30.84 18.26
N PHE A 294 -26.08 32.00 17.59
CA PHE A 294 -27.21 32.55 16.87
C PHE A 294 -27.73 31.55 15.82
N ALA A 295 -26.88 31.14 14.88
CA ALA A 295 -27.29 30.29 13.76
C ALA A 295 -27.86 28.93 14.24
N TRP A 296 -27.24 28.30 15.23
CA TRP A 296 -27.67 26.99 15.73
C TRP A 296 -28.89 27.06 16.64
N LEU A 297 -28.98 28.03 17.56
CA LEU A 297 -30.18 28.18 18.40
C LEU A 297 -31.40 28.55 17.56
N PHE A 298 -31.22 29.37 16.53
CA PHE A 298 -32.33 29.74 15.65
C PHE A 298 -32.81 28.54 14.85
N ALA A 299 -31.89 27.74 14.30
CA ALA A 299 -32.26 26.53 13.57
C ALA A 299 -32.90 25.45 14.48
N ASP A 300 -32.43 25.32 15.73
CA ASP A 300 -33.09 24.52 16.77
C ASP A 300 -34.52 25.03 17.03
N ALA A 301 -34.73 26.36 17.05
CA ALA A 301 -36.05 26.96 17.23
C ALA A 301 -36.98 26.64 16.04
N ILE A 302 -36.48 26.66 14.80
CA ILE A 302 -37.24 26.26 13.60
C ILE A 302 -37.65 24.79 13.70
N CYS A 303 -36.72 23.90 14.07
CA CYS A 303 -37.00 22.48 14.25
C CYS A 303 -38.04 22.25 15.36
N ASN A 304 -37.90 22.93 16.51
CA ASN A 304 -38.86 22.84 17.60
C ASN A 304 -40.24 23.38 17.18
N ASN A 305 -40.29 24.46 16.40
CA ASN A 305 -41.54 24.99 15.87
C ASN A 305 -42.21 24.07 14.83
N ALA A 306 -41.42 23.26 14.11
CA ALA A 306 -41.92 22.25 13.18
C ALA A 306 -42.43 20.98 13.90
N GLY A 307 -42.12 20.80 15.19
CA GLY A 307 -42.51 19.67 16.03
C GLY A 307 -41.43 18.60 16.22
N ILE A 308 -40.39 18.57 15.36
CA ILE A 308 -39.40 17.47 15.38
C ILE A 308 -38.58 17.40 16.68
N GLY A 309 -38.40 18.52 17.39
CA GLY A 309 -37.59 18.60 18.62
C GLY A 309 -38.20 17.96 19.87
N PHE A 310 -39.47 17.56 19.83
CA PHE A 310 -40.18 17.01 20.99
C PHE A 310 -39.83 15.53 21.21
N THR A 311 -39.49 15.16 22.44
CA THR A 311 -39.09 13.77 22.80
C THR A 311 -39.94 13.13 23.89
N GLY A 312 -40.98 13.82 24.37
CA GLY A 312 -41.86 13.35 25.43
C GLY A 312 -41.81 14.23 26.68
N TYR A 313 -42.36 13.71 27.78
CA TYR A 313 -42.39 14.39 29.08
C TYR A 313 -41.34 13.79 30.03
N ASP A 314 -40.75 14.63 30.87
CA ASP A 314 -39.87 14.18 31.96
C ASP A 314 -40.67 13.52 33.11
N ASP A 315 -39.98 12.90 34.07
CA ASP A 315 -40.59 12.26 35.25
C ASP A 315 -41.41 13.23 36.12
N LYS A 316 -41.30 14.54 35.86
CA LYS A 316 -42.00 15.63 36.56
C LYS A 316 -43.14 16.23 35.73
N GLY A 317 -43.44 15.67 34.55
CA GLY A 317 -44.51 16.12 33.65
C GLY A 317 -44.19 17.34 32.79
N ASN A 318 -42.93 17.80 32.73
CA ASN A 318 -42.52 18.89 31.84
C ASN A 318 -42.16 18.36 30.46
N SER A 319 -42.51 19.12 29.42
CA SER A 319 -42.21 18.75 28.03
C SER A 319 -40.72 18.90 27.69
N ASN A 320 -40.09 17.87 27.12
CA ASN A 320 -38.70 17.89 26.67
C ASN A 320 -38.60 18.23 25.17
N TRP A 321 -37.95 19.36 24.87
CA TRP A 321 -37.81 19.95 23.53
C TRP A 321 -36.36 20.01 23.04
N ASP A 322 -35.44 19.30 23.71
CA ASP A 322 -34.02 19.29 23.37
C ASP A 322 -33.60 18.01 22.63
N GLY A 323 -34.56 17.33 21.98
CA GLY A 323 -34.30 16.09 21.24
C GLY A 323 -33.30 16.24 20.10
N PHE A 324 -33.38 17.35 19.38
CA PHE A 324 -32.49 17.69 18.28
C PHE A 324 -31.94 19.10 18.49
N SER A 325 -30.97 19.23 19.40
CA SER A 325 -30.23 20.47 19.62
C SER A 325 -28.79 20.36 19.12
N ASN A 326 -28.29 21.41 18.49
CA ASN A 326 -26.90 21.49 18.02
C ASN A 326 -25.92 22.05 19.06
N ILE A 327 -26.39 22.74 20.09
CA ILE A 327 -25.51 23.42 21.05
C ILE A 327 -26.15 23.50 22.44
N ASN A 328 -25.37 23.16 23.47
CA ASN A 328 -25.70 23.48 24.85
C ASN A 328 -24.71 24.52 25.38
N ILE A 329 -25.10 25.81 25.35
CA ILE A 329 -24.22 26.94 25.67
C ILE A 329 -23.66 26.85 27.09
N LEU A 330 -24.52 26.60 28.09
CA LEU A 330 -24.09 26.55 29.49
C LEU A 330 -23.13 25.40 29.73
N LYS A 331 -23.45 24.20 29.23
CA LYS A 331 -22.57 23.03 29.34
C LYS A 331 -21.24 23.27 28.62
N PHE A 332 -21.27 23.93 27.47
CA PHE A 332 -20.07 24.24 26.71
C PHE A 332 -19.17 25.25 27.44
N GLU A 333 -19.72 26.38 27.88
CA GLU A 333 -18.94 27.46 28.50
C GLU A 333 -18.48 27.12 29.91
N LEU A 334 -19.21 26.28 30.66
CA LEU A 334 -18.91 25.90 32.06
C LEU A 334 -18.22 24.52 32.20
N SER A 335 -17.86 23.86 31.10
CA SER A 335 -17.25 22.53 31.15
C SER A 335 -15.81 22.56 31.69
N THR A 336 -15.50 21.61 32.59
CA THR A 336 -14.18 21.43 33.20
C THR A 336 -13.24 20.56 32.37
N SER A 337 -13.67 20.07 31.20
CA SER A 337 -12.81 19.29 30.31
C SER A 337 -13.11 19.53 28.84
N LEU A 338 -12.05 19.48 28.03
CA LEU A 338 -12.13 19.68 26.59
C LEU A 338 -13.10 18.70 25.90
N ARG A 339 -13.18 17.45 26.38
CA ARG A 339 -14.14 16.47 25.87
C ARG A 339 -15.58 16.89 26.15
N ASP A 340 -15.88 17.30 27.38
CA ASP A 340 -17.23 17.70 27.77
C ASP A 340 -17.64 18.99 27.03
N SER A 341 -16.69 19.88 26.72
CA SER A 341 -16.89 21.03 25.84
C SER A 341 -17.25 20.58 24.43
N ILE A 342 -16.46 19.71 23.81
CA ILE A 342 -16.69 19.23 22.43
C ILE A 342 -18.02 18.49 22.32
N ASP A 343 -18.37 17.65 23.31
CA ASP A 343 -19.64 16.91 23.34
C ASP A 343 -20.86 17.83 23.44
N ALA A 344 -20.69 19.09 23.88
CA ALA A 344 -21.75 20.09 23.97
C ALA A 344 -21.81 21.03 22.74
N TRP A 345 -20.79 21.04 21.88
CA TRP A 345 -20.66 21.90 20.71
C TRP A 345 -20.95 21.14 19.43
N ASN A 346 -21.80 21.69 18.55
CA ASN A 346 -22.14 21.05 17.28
C ASN A 346 -22.49 19.55 17.44
N ILE A 347 -23.45 19.29 18.32
CA ILE A 347 -23.78 17.96 18.85
C ILE A 347 -24.09 16.96 17.72
N GLY A 348 -24.83 17.39 16.69
CA GLY A 348 -25.13 16.58 15.51
C GLY A 348 -23.88 16.14 14.75
N THR A 349 -22.93 17.06 14.53
CA THR A 349 -21.65 16.76 13.87
C THR A 349 -20.80 15.80 14.68
N ASN A 350 -20.74 15.97 16.00
CA ASN A 350 -20.00 15.04 16.87
C ASN A 350 -20.62 13.63 16.85
N LYS A 351 -21.95 13.53 16.83
CA LYS A 351 -22.65 12.24 16.69
C LYS A 351 -22.39 11.59 15.33
N TRP A 352 -22.37 12.37 14.26
CA TRP A 352 -21.99 11.92 12.92
C TRP A 352 -20.56 11.37 12.87
N LEU A 353 -19.57 12.16 13.31
CA LEU A 353 -18.16 11.76 13.38
C LEU A 353 -17.96 10.49 14.21
N ARG A 354 -18.71 10.38 15.31
CA ARG A 354 -18.67 9.19 16.18
C ARG A 354 -19.18 7.94 15.47
N ILE A 355 -20.33 8.02 14.80
CA ILE A 355 -20.99 6.89 14.14
C ILE A 355 -20.24 6.46 12.87
N ILE A 356 -19.68 7.41 12.10
CA ILE A 356 -19.04 7.10 10.82
C ILE A 356 -17.56 6.72 10.99
N VAL A 357 -16.83 7.33 11.93
CA VAL A 357 -15.39 7.08 12.09
C VAL A 357 -15.06 6.46 13.44
N TYR A 358 -15.36 7.14 14.55
CA TYR A 358 -14.84 6.76 15.86
C TYR A 358 -15.21 5.33 16.28
N GLU A 359 -16.49 4.93 16.13
CA GLU A 359 -16.97 3.59 16.50
C GLU A 359 -16.62 2.51 15.47
N ARG A 360 -16.04 2.89 14.32
CA ARG A 360 -15.75 1.98 13.21
C ARG A 360 -14.26 1.68 13.02
N VAL A 361 -13.38 2.42 13.69
CA VAL A 361 -11.92 2.23 13.59
C VAL A 361 -11.34 1.77 14.93
N ASN A 362 -10.57 0.69 14.92
CA ASN A 362 -9.98 0.10 16.13
C ASN A 362 -8.74 0.86 16.65
N ASN A 363 -7.92 1.39 15.75
CA ASN A 363 -6.70 2.13 16.07
C ASN A 363 -6.81 3.57 15.55
N TYR A 364 -6.26 4.56 16.27
CA TYR A 364 -6.25 5.97 15.84
C TYR A 364 -7.62 6.65 15.67
N ALA A 365 -8.70 6.09 16.24
CA ALA A 365 -10.06 6.61 16.13
C ALA A 365 -10.20 8.12 16.44
N THR A 366 -9.48 8.62 17.46
CA THR A 366 -9.49 10.05 17.81
C THR A 366 -8.82 10.90 16.71
N VAL A 367 -7.66 10.48 16.20
CA VAL A 367 -6.93 11.21 15.16
C VAL A 367 -7.73 11.26 13.87
N LEU A 368 -8.24 10.11 13.40
CA LEU A 368 -9.02 10.06 12.16
C LEU A 368 -10.33 10.84 12.26
N THR A 369 -10.90 10.94 13.46
CA THR A 369 -12.07 11.79 13.72
C THR A 369 -11.74 13.27 13.51
N TYR A 370 -10.62 13.73 14.06
CA TYR A 370 -10.13 15.11 13.86
C TYR A 370 -9.70 15.38 12.41
N ALA A 371 -9.07 14.41 11.75
CA ALA A 371 -8.66 14.52 10.34
C ALA A 371 -9.87 14.62 9.39
N LEU A 372 -10.89 13.77 9.57
CA LEU A 372 -12.14 13.87 8.80
C LEU A 372 -12.82 15.23 9.05
N SER A 373 -12.81 15.70 10.30
CA SER A 373 -13.36 17.02 10.63
C SER A 373 -12.62 18.14 9.90
N ALA A 374 -11.29 18.10 9.81
CA ALA A 374 -10.49 19.09 9.07
C ALA A 374 -10.87 19.14 7.59
N VAL A 375 -10.89 17.99 6.91
CA VAL A 375 -11.23 17.89 5.49
C VAL A 375 -12.67 18.35 5.22
N TRP A 376 -13.61 18.01 6.11
CA TRP A 376 -15.01 18.45 5.98
C TRP A 376 -15.17 19.98 6.06
N HIS A 377 -14.35 20.68 6.85
CA HIS A 377 -14.36 22.14 6.93
C HIS A 377 -13.66 22.81 5.72
N GLY A 378 -12.71 22.15 5.07
CA GLY A 378 -12.05 22.62 3.84
C GLY A 378 -10.52 22.64 3.94
N PHE A 379 -9.87 23.42 3.06
CA PHE A 379 -8.40 23.41 2.89
C PHE A 379 -7.68 24.62 3.47
N TYR A 380 -8.33 25.41 4.35
CA TYR A 380 -7.66 26.54 4.98
C TYR A 380 -6.66 26.03 6.02
N PRO A 381 -5.39 26.47 5.99
CA PRO A 381 -4.37 25.96 6.91
C PRO A 381 -4.74 26.07 8.40
N GLY A 382 -5.49 27.11 8.76
CA GLY A 382 -5.99 27.31 10.13
C GLY A 382 -6.87 26.18 10.67
N TYR A 383 -7.60 25.47 9.81
CA TYR A 383 -8.40 24.30 10.22
C TYR A 383 -7.51 23.16 10.67
N TYR A 384 -6.48 22.84 9.88
CA TYR A 384 -5.55 21.75 10.17
C TYR A 384 -4.78 22.00 11.45
N LEU A 385 -4.30 23.22 11.68
CA LEU A 385 -3.66 23.61 12.94
C LEU A 385 -4.58 23.38 14.16
N THR A 386 -5.85 23.78 14.03
CA THR A 386 -6.84 23.64 15.11
C THR A 386 -7.14 22.19 15.43
N PHE A 387 -7.40 21.36 14.41
CA PHE A 387 -7.79 19.97 14.62
C PHE A 387 -6.60 19.08 15.02
N ALA A 388 -5.40 19.37 14.53
CA ALA A 388 -4.15 18.78 15.01
C ALA A 388 -3.94 19.08 16.51
N ALA A 389 -3.94 20.36 16.89
CA ALA A 389 -3.77 20.75 18.29
C ALA A 389 -4.92 20.20 19.18
N GLY A 390 -6.15 20.15 18.66
CA GLY A 390 -7.30 19.54 19.32
C GLY A 390 -7.12 18.05 19.62
N ALA A 391 -6.54 17.28 18.69
CA ALA A 391 -6.20 15.89 18.91
C ALA A 391 -5.12 15.73 20.00
N LEU A 392 -4.03 16.50 19.93
CA LEU A 392 -2.95 16.50 20.93
C LEU A 392 -3.47 16.80 22.34
N PHE A 393 -4.22 17.89 22.48
CA PHE A 393 -4.74 18.33 23.78
C PHE A 393 -5.81 17.38 24.33
N THR A 394 -6.57 16.71 23.47
CA THR A 394 -7.50 15.65 23.91
C THR A 394 -6.75 14.46 24.51
N PHE A 395 -5.62 14.04 23.94
CA PHE A 395 -4.80 12.97 24.52
C PHE A 395 -4.14 13.42 25.83
N ALA A 396 -3.54 14.61 25.85
CA ALA A 396 -2.90 15.16 27.05
C ALA A 396 -3.91 15.32 28.20
N ALA A 397 -5.09 15.89 27.93
CA ALA A 397 -6.14 16.06 28.92
C ALA A 397 -6.69 14.72 29.47
N ARG A 398 -6.83 13.69 28.62
CA ARG A 398 -7.23 12.35 29.07
C ARG A 398 -6.19 11.74 30.02
N ASN A 399 -4.91 11.86 29.70
CA ASN A 399 -3.83 11.35 30.54
C ASN A 399 -3.75 12.08 31.88
N MET A 400 -3.79 13.43 31.87
CA MET A 400 -3.82 14.25 33.08
C MET A 400 -5.02 13.92 33.97
N ARG A 401 -6.23 13.86 33.39
CA ARG A 401 -7.46 13.56 34.14
C ARG A 401 -7.44 12.16 34.73
N ARG A 402 -6.86 11.17 34.04
CA ARG A 402 -6.73 9.81 34.56
C ARG A 402 -5.74 9.72 35.72
N ALA A 403 -4.63 10.43 35.62
CA ALA A 403 -3.55 10.45 36.62
C ALA A 403 -3.93 11.19 37.90
N PHE A 404 -4.52 12.39 37.79
CA PHE A 404 -4.65 13.29 38.94
C PHE A 404 -6.05 13.32 39.55
N ARG A 405 -7.13 13.12 38.77
CA ARG A 405 -8.51 13.35 39.26
C ARG A 405 -8.85 12.63 40.55
N HIS A 406 -8.43 11.38 40.72
CA HIS A 406 -8.79 10.57 41.89
C HIS A 406 -8.24 11.15 43.20
N HIS A 407 -7.07 11.79 43.18
CA HIS A 407 -6.47 12.44 44.35
C HIS A 407 -7.29 13.64 44.86
N PHE A 408 -8.11 14.25 43.99
CA PHE A 408 -8.89 15.44 44.33
C PHE A 408 -10.37 15.15 44.60
N THR A 409 -10.83 13.90 44.43
CA THR A 409 -12.26 13.56 44.58
C THR A 409 -12.68 13.20 46.01
N HIS A 410 -11.76 13.17 46.97
CA HIS A 410 -12.02 12.72 48.33
C HIS A 410 -12.82 13.74 49.18
N ASN A 411 -12.52 15.05 49.05
CA ASN A 411 -13.16 16.12 49.82
C ASN A 411 -13.76 17.19 48.90
N TYR A 412 -14.84 17.86 49.33
CA TYR A 412 -15.54 18.88 48.53
C TYR A 412 -14.62 20.04 48.11
N GLU A 413 -13.81 20.57 49.05
CA GLU A 413 -12.86 21.67 48.76
C GLU A 413 -11.79 21.26 47.75
N SER A 414 -11.22 20.06 47.90
CA SER A 414 -10.23 19.53 46.97
C SER A 414 -10.81 19.31 45.57
N LYS A 415 -12.07 18.86 45.48
CA LYS A 415 -12.78 18.69 44.21
C LYS A 415 -13.05 20.04 43.56
N PHE A 416 -13.47 21.02 44.36
CA PHE A 416 -13.74 22.39 43.88
C PHE A 416 -12.47 23.04 43.31
N ILE A 417 -11.32 22.91 44.00
CA ILE A 417 -10.03 23.41 43.51
C ILE A 417 -9.64 22.74 42.19
N TYR A 418 -9.79 21.42 42.09
CA TYR A 418 -9.51 20.68 40.85
C TYR A 418 -10.43 21.11 39.71
N ASP A 419 -11.73 21.28 39.98
CA ASP A 419 -12.71 21.73 38.99
C ASP A 419 -12.38 23.16 38.52
N LEU A 420 -11.94 24.06 39.41
CA LEU A 420 -11.50 25.43 39.06
C LEU A 420 -10.24 25.44 38.18
N ILE A 421 -9.23 24.64 38.53
CA ILE A 421 -7.99 24.52 37.75
C ILE A 421 -8.28 23.94 36.36
N THR A 422 -9.03 22.85 36.30
CA THR A 422 -9.33 22.16 35.03
C THR A 422 -10.30 22.96 34.15
N PHE A 423 -11.22 23.71 34.74
CA PHE A 423 -12.01 24.72 34.04
C PHE A 423 -11.12 25.77 33.37
N THR A 424 -10.22 26.39 34.15
CA THR A 424 -9.33 27.46 33.66
C THR A 424 -8.42 26.95 32.55
N ALA A 425 -7.78 25.78 32.75
CA ALA A 425 -6.94 25.13 31.75
C ALA A 425 -7.72 24.79 30.47
N THR A 426 -8.96 24.30 30.60
CA THR A 426 -9.82 23.99 29.44
C THR A 426 -10.14 25.26 28.65
N ARG A 427 -10.51 26.37 29.30
CA ARG A 427 -10.82 27.64 28.60
C ARG A 427 -9.59 28.21 27.87
N LEU A 428 -8.42 28.16 28.50
CA LEU A 428 -7.17 28.61 27.88
C LEU A 428 -6.77 27.73 26.69
N CYS A 429 -6.79 26.41 26.84
CA CYS A 429 -6.51 25.47 25.75
C CYS A 429 -7.48 25.63 24.58
N MET A 430 -8.76 25.87 24.86
CA MET A 430 -9.76 26.12 23.82
C MET A 430 -9.46 27.41 23.05
N ALA A 431 -9.25 28.54 23.74
CA ALA A 431 -8.93 29.80 23.08
C ALA A 431 -7.65 29.70 22.24
N TYR A 432 -6.62 29.03 22.76
CA TYR A 432 -5.34 28.81 22.11
C TYR A 432 -5.41 27.86 20.90
N THR A 433 -6.33 26.91 20.88
CA THR A 433 -6.51 26.02 19.71
C THR A 433 -7.41 26.63 18.65
N THR A 434 -8.51 27.26 19.03
CA THR A 434 -9.54 27.66 18.06
C THR A 434 -9.23 28.95 17.33
N PHE A 435 -8.29 29.78 17.80
CA PHE A 435 -8.01 31.06 17.11
C PHE A 435 -7.49 30.84 15.68
N SER A 436 -6.69 29.78 15.44
CA SER A 436 -6.23 29.44 14.09
C SER A 436 -7.40 29.05 13.16
N PHE A 437 -8.45 28.43 13.70
CA PHE A 437 -9.67 28.11 12.96
C PHE A 437 -10.36 29.37 12.45
N VAL A 438 -10.38 30.41 13.27
CA VAL A 438 -10.99 31.69 12.90
C VAL A 438 -10.06 32.48 11.98
N LEU A 439 -8.74 32.47 12.24
CA LEU A 439 -7.76 33.23 11.49
C LEU A 439 -7.52 32.68 10.06
N LEU A 440 -7.74 31.38 9.84
CA LEU A 440 -7.61 30.65 8.57
C LEU A 440 -6.20 30.60 7.96
N GLU A 441 -5.26 31.46 8.39
CA GLU A 441 -3.91 31.60 7.85
C GLU A 441 -2.85 30.84 8.66
N PHE A 442 -1.88 30.23 7.97
CA PHE A 442 -0.79 29.46 8.60
C PHE A 442 0.21 30.36 9.33
N TRP A 443 0.84 31.30 8.61
CA TRP A 443 1.97 32.08 9.10
C TRP A 443 1.66 32.96 10.32
N PRO A 444 0.56 33.74 10.33
CA PRO A 444 0.19 34.51 11.52
C PRO A 444 -0.13 33.62 12.72
N SER A 445 -0.69 32.42 12.50
CA SER A 445 -0.99 31.48 13.57
C SER A 445 0.29 30.95 14.24
N ILE A 446 1.28 30.55 13.43
CA ILE A 446 2.59 30.12 13.94
C ILE A 446 3.32 31.27 14.65
N LYS A 447 3.30 32.49 14.08
CA LYS A 447 3.87 33.68 14.73
C LYS A 447 3.30 33.88 16.14
N LEU A 448 1.98 33.83 16.30
CA LEU A 448 1.35 33.98 17.61
C LEU A 448 1.73 32.85 18.57
N TYR A 449 1.77 31.60 18.08
CA TYR A 449 2.22 30.46 18.89
C TYR A 449 3.65 30.61 19.43
N LEU A 450 4.58 31.11 18.60
CA LEU A 450 5.96 31.37 19.00
C LEU A 450 6.07 32.53 20.01
N HIS A 451 5.30 33.60 19.85
CA HIS A 451 5.24 34.71 20.82
C HIS A 451 4.54 34.34 22.13
N MET A 452 3.86 33.19 22.15
CA MET A 452 3.33 32.54 23.35
C MET A 452 4.21 31.34 23.78
N TYR A 453 5.45 31.27 23.27
CA TYR A 453 6.48 30.28 23.59
C TYR A 453 6.06 28.81 23.42
N LEU A 454 5.08 28.54 22.55
CA LEU A 454 4.51 27.19 22.38
C LEU A 454 4.07 26.55 23.72
N CYS A 455 3.78 27.36 24.75
CA CYS A 455 3.72 26.89 26.14
C CYS A 455 2.72 25.75 26.35
N LEU A 456 1.51 25.82 25.78
CA LEU A 456 0.51 24.76 25.91
C LEU A 456 0.83 23.52 25.08
N HIS A 457 1.52 23.66 23.94
CA HIS A 457 2.03 22.51 23.16
C HIS A 457 3.11 21.75 23.95
N ILE A 458 4.07 22.48 24.53
CA ILE A 458 5.11 21.90 25.39
C ILE A 458 4.49 21.21 26.60
N LEU A 459 3.55 21.86 27.30
CA LEU A 459 2.85 21.26 28.44
C LEU A 459 2.08 19.99 28.05
N ALA A 460 1.46 19.95 26.87
CA ALA A 460 0.78 18.76 26.39
C ALA A 460 1.76 17.61 26.09
N LEU A 461 2.90 17.88 25.46
CA LEU A 461 3.94 16.89 25.20
C LEU A 461 4.58 16.35 26.49
N LEU A 462 4.83 17.23 27.46
CA LEU A 462 5.27 16.84 28.81
C LEU A 462 4.22 15.97 29.51
N ALA A 463 2.93 16.32 29.42
CA ALA A 463 1.85 15.52 29.98
C ALA A 463 1.74 14.12 29.34
N LEU A 464 2.05 13.98 28.04
CA LEU A 464 2.05 12.69 27.37
C LEU A 464 3.28 11.82 27.71
N THR A 465 4.42 12.44 28.01
CA THR A 465 5.70 11.74 28.23
C THR A 465 6.00 11.46 29.70
N LEU A 466 5.81 12.46 30.57
CA LEU A 466 6.23 12.43 31.96
C LEU A 466 5.17 11.81 32.88
N VAL A 467 3.89 12.12 32.69
CA VAL A 467 2.80 11.67 33.58
C VAL A 467 2.65 10.14 33.61
N PRO A 468 2.71 9.40 32.48
CA PRO A 468 2.67 7.93 32.53
C PRO A 468 3.87 7.32 33.26
N ARG A 469 5.04 7.99 33.25
CA ARG A 469 6.25 7.53 33.95
C ARG A 469 6.17 7.76 35.46
N LEU A 470 5.52 8.85 35.88
CA LEU A 470 5.35 9.21 37.30
C LEU A 470 4.22 8.44 37.99
N THR A 471 3.22 7.94 37.24
CA THR A 471 2.01 7.31 37.82
C THR A 471 1.95 5.78 37.65
N SER A 472 2.99 5.14 37.09
CA SER A 472 3.00 3.70 36.80
C SER A 472 3.01 2.77 38.03
N LYS A 473 3.20 3.31 39.24
CA LYS A 473 3.30 2.51 40.47
C LYS A 473 1.97 2.21 41.20
N THR A 474 0.82 2.78 40.81
CA THR A 474 -0.37 2.76 41.70
C THR A 474 -1.70 2.22 41.13
N VAL A 475 -1.77 1.64 39.93
CA VAL A 475 -3.03 1.03 39.45
C VAL A 475 -2.81 -0.33 38.73
N PRO A 476 -3.21 -1.46 39.31
CA PRO A 476 -3.18 -2.76 38.62
C PRO A 476 -4.23 -2.81 37.51
N GLY A 477 -3.84 -3.21 36.30
CA GLY A 477 -4.79 -3.69 35.28
C GLY A 477 -4.90 -2.95 33.94
N VAL A 478 -4.02 -2.00 33.58
CA VAL A 478 -4.07 -1.39 32.23
C VAL A 478 -2.69 -1.00 31.70
N ALA A 479 -2.05 -1.91 30.96
CA ALA A 479 -0.88 -1.61 30.14
C ALA A 479 -1.21 -1.85 28.65
N LYS A 480 -1.99 -0.95 28.04
CA LYS A 480 -1.80 -0.67 26.60
C LYS A 480 -0.82 0.49 26.51
N ARG A 481 0.44 0.18 26.18
CA ARG A 481 1.44 1.18 25.75
C ARG A 481 0.89 1.86 24.50
N TYR A 482 0.30 3.04 24.65
CA TYR A 482 0.17 3.94 23.51
C TYR A 482 1.58 4.48 23.24
N SER A 483 2.16 4.06 22.12
CA SER A 483 3.41 4.66 21.62
C SER A 483 3.18 6.17 21.51
N ILE A 484 3.85 6.94 22.36
CA ILE A 484 3.77 8.41 22.38
C ILE A 484 4.29 8.97 21.04
N ALA A 485 5.21 8.26 20.39
CA ALA A 485 5.68 8.59 19.04
C ALA A 485 4.52 8.57 18.03
N ASN A 486 3.57 7.63 18.15
CA ASN A 486 2.46 7.53 17.21
C ASN A 486 1.40 8.61 17.43
N VAL A 487 1.30 9.23 18.62
CA VAL A 487 0.35 10.32 18.88
C VAL A 487 0.88 11.65 18.35
N VAL A 488 2.19 11.89 18.47
CA VAL A 488 2.84 13.10 17.93
C VAL A 488 2.95 13.03 16.40
N LEU A 489 3.27 11.86 15.84
CA LEU A 489 3.24 11.62 14.38
C LEU A 489 1.83 11.76 13.80
N ALA A 490 0.81 11.27 14.51
CA ALA A 490 -0.57 11.34 14.04
C ALA A 490 -1.19 12.75 14.11
N VAL A 491 -0.64 13.65 14.93
CA VAL A 491 -1.08 15.05 15.02
C VAL A 491 -0.44 15.94 13.96
N PHE A 492 0.77 15.62 13.48
CA PHE A 492 1.53 16.50 12.59
C PHE A 492 1.82 15.97 11.18
N TRP A 493 1.40 14.76 10.80
CA TRP A 493 1.45 14.37 9.38
C TRP A 493 0.44 13.27 9.03
N GLU A 494 -0.22 13.45 7.87
CA GLU A 494 -1.02 12.45 7.17
C GLU A 494 -0.30 11.11 6.99
N GLU A 495 -0.69 10.12 7.78
CA GLU A 495 -0.75 8.73 7.35
C GLU A 495 -2.10 8.16 7.78
N GLY A 496 -3.09 8.11 6.86
CA GLY A 496 -4.40 7.60 7.29
C GLY A 496 -5.57 7.59 6.33
N PHE A 497 -5.41 7.60 5.00
CA PHE A 497 -6.49 7.21 4.08
C PHE A 497 -5.90 6.58 2.81
N LYS A 498 -5.78 5.24 2.79
CA LYS A 498 -5.69 4.46 1.54
C LYS A 498 -6.96 3.62 1.40
N THR A 499 -8.03 4.27 0.96
CA THR A 499 -9.10 3.61 0.22
C THR A 499 -9.08 4.12 -1.19
N SER A 500 -8.90 3.19 -2.13
CA SER A 500 -9.12 3.32 -3.56
C SER A 500 -10.21 4.35 -3.91
N SER A 501 -9.83 5.36 -4.66
CA SER A 501 -10.73 6.16 -5.50
C SER A 501 -9.89 6.67 -6.67
N THR A 502 -9.98 5.96 -7.79
CA THR A 502 -9.89 6.56 -9.12
C THR A 502 -10.64 7.90 -9.10
N LEU A 503 -9.93 9.01 -9.26
CA LEU A 503 -10.49 10.20 -9.86
C LEU A 503 -9.40 10.88 -10.68
N PHE A 504 -9.76 11.14 -11.93
CA PHE A 504 -8.78 11.39 -12.94
C PHE A 504 -8.07 12.73 -12.88
N VAL A 505 -6.85 12.70 -13.42
CA VAL A 505 -6.21 13.87 -13.99
C VAL A 505 -6.59 13.87 -15.46
N CYS A 506 -7.58 14.69 -15.80
CA CYS A 506 -7.73 15.18 -17.16
C CYS A 506 -6.41 15.86 -17.56
N ARG A 507 -5.73 15.31 -18.57
CA ARG A 507 -4.80 16.09 -19.41
C ARG A 507 -5.62 17.20 -20.06
N TYR A 508 -5.58 18.41 -19.49
CA TYR A 508 -5.86 19.64 -20.22
C TYR A 508 -4.61 20.52 -20.16
N SER A 509 -3.93 20.57 -21.30
CA SER A 509 -3.13 21.66 -21.86
C SER A 509 -2.40 22.61 -20.91
N SER A 510 -1.09 22.67 -21.17
CA SER A 510 -0.05 23.60 -20.75
C SER A 510 -0.40 25.10 -20.87
N THR A 511 -1.31 25.64 -20.04
CA THR A 511 -1.57 27.10 -20.02
C THR A 511 -1.99 27.72 -18.69
N LEU A 512 -1.96 26.99 -17.56
CA LEU A 512 -2.35 27.54 -16.23
C LEU A 512 -1.22 27.56 -15.18
N ALA A 513 0.02 27.20 -15.56
CA ALA A 513 1.17 27.18 -14.64
C ALA A 513 1.83 28.56 -14.42
N ASN A 514 1.32 29.64 -15.01
CA ASN A 514 1.93 30.98 -14.93
C ASN A 514 1.29 31.93 -13.90
N ILE A 515 0.34 31.50 -13.04
CA ILE A 515 -0.40 32.45 -12.16
C ILE A 515 -0.27 32.20 -10.64
N ILE A 516 0.42 31.17 -10.15
CA ILE A 516 0.55 30.96 -8.69
C ILE A 516 2.00 31.19 -8.22
N ASN A 517 2.14 32.27 -7.44
CA ASN A 517 3.35 32.96 -7.04
C ASN A 517 4.30 32.11 -6.15
N MET A 518 5.58 32.05 -6.53
CA MET A 518 6.69 31.26 -5.96
C MET A 518 7.12 31.58 -4.51
N LYS A 519 6.32 32.30 -3.72
CA LYS A 519 6.68 32.70 -2.34
C LYS A 519 6.18 31.75 -1.24
N PHE A 520 5.19 30.90 -1.52
CA PHE A 520 4.57 30.03 -0.49
C PHE A 520 5.44 28.81 -0.10
N ILE A 521 6.21 28.26 -1.05
CA ILE A 521 7.03 27.05 -0.85
C ILE A 521 8.38 27.36 -0.17
N LYS A 522 8.93 28.57 -0.36
CA LYS A 522 10.18 28.99 0.32
C LYS A 522 9.99 29.24 1.82
N CYS A 523 8.80 29.67 2.24
CA CYS A 523 8.52 29.95 3.64
C CYS A 523 8.37 28.66 4.47
N LEU A 524 7.74 27.60 3.92
CA LEU A 524 7.55 26.31 4.61
C LEU A 524 8.88 25.63 5.00
N ARG A 525 9.96 25.90 4.25
CA ARG A 525 11.32 25.42 4.55
C ARG A 525 12.02 26.15 5.70
N ILE A 526 11.57 27.36 6.07
CA ILE A 526 12.20 28.17 7.14
C ILE A 526 11.63 27.81 8.51
N VAL A 527 10.32 27.50 8.62
CA VAL A 527 9.72 27.04 9.88
C VAL A 527 10.16 25.64 10.28
N MET A 528 10.35 24.73 9.31
CA MET A 528 10.91 23.41 9.60
C MET A 528 12.40 23.44 10.00
N LYS A 529 13.13 24.54 9.73
CA LYS A 529 14.53 24.71 10.14
C LYS A 529 14.69 25.21 11.59
N ILE A 530 13.67 25.84 12.19
CA ILE A 530 13.73 26.37 13.56
C ILE A 530 13.35 25.29 14.60
N GLU A 531 12.53 24.30 14.22
CA GLU A 531 12.16 23.19 15.12
C GLU A 531 13.24 22.12 15.27
N ALA A 532 14.11 21.93 14.27
CA ALA A 532 15.24 21.01 14.35
C ALA A 532 16.29 21.43 15.41
N THR A 533 16.43 22.74 15.65
CA THR A 533 17.42 23.28 16.58
C THR A 533 16.98 23.15 18.06
N LEU A 534 15.68 23.14 18.35
CA LEU A 534 15.16 22.94 19.71
C LEU A 534 15.12 21.46 20.13
N VAL A 535 14.94 20.54 19.18
CA VAL A 535 14.99 19.10 19.43
C VAL A 535 16.43 18.63 19.69
N LEU A 536 17.43 19.25 19.04
CA LEU A 536 18.85 18.97 19.32
C LEU A 536 19.29 19.46 20.73
N LEU A 537 18.69 20.53 21.26
CA LEU A 537 18.99 21.01 22.62
C LEU A 537 18.48 20.07 23.73
N THR A 538 17.40 19.34 23.48
CA THR A 538 16.84 18.37 24.44
C THR A 538 17.57 17.04 24.45
N PHE A 539 18.26 16.68 23.36
CA PHE A 539 19.20 15.55 23.34
C PHE A 539 20.56 15.89 24.00
N TRP A 540 20.93 17.17 24.09
CA TRP A 540 22.18 17.59 24.71
C TRP A 540 22.16 17.59 26.25
N ILE A 541 20.97 17.69 26.88
CA ILE A 541 20.81 17.71 28.35
C ILE A 541 20.67 16.29 28.95
N ALA A 542 20.40 15.26 28.15
CA ALA A 542 20.18 13.88 28.62
C ALA A 542 21.39 12.94 28.48
N GLY A 543 22.58 13.48 28.18
CA GLY A 543 23.81 12.71 27.94
C GLY A 543 24.90 12.86 29.01
N SER A 544 24.54 13.15 30.27
CA SER A 544 25.50 13.32 31.38
C SER A 544 25.65 12.06 32.23
N THR A 545 26.19 11.00 31.64
CA THR A 545 26.93 9.96 32.37
C THR A 545 28.03 9.45 31.44
N CYS A 546 29.11 10.22 31.31
CA CYS A 546 30.36 9.73 30.76
C CYS A 546 31.23 9.20 31.90
N TYR A 547 31.54 7.91 31.79
CA TYR A 547 32.72 7.30 32.38
C TYR A 547 33.98 8.05 31.88
N ASN A 548 34.92 8.28 32.79
CA ASN A 548 36.29 8.65 32.45
C ASN A 548 37.00 7.42 31.88
N VAL A 549 37.40 7.48 30.61
CA VAL A 549 38.55 6.72 30.12
C VAL A 549 39.48 7.72 29.45
N SER A 550 40.66 7.88 30.05
CA SER A 550 41.73 8.71 29.57
C SER A 550 42.30 8.18 28.26
N GLU A 551 42.75 9.10 27.41
CA GLU A 551 43.60 8.89 26.25
C GLU A 551 44.62 7.75 26.42
N LYS A 552 44.53 6.77 25.53
CA LYS A 552 45.68 6.05 24.95
C LYS A 552 45.23 5.45 23.61
N GLY A 553 45.97 5.79 22.56
CA GLY A 553 45.60 5.55 21.17
C GLY A 553 45.62 4.10 20.69
N ASN A 554 45.25 3.98 19.41
CA ASN A 554 45.28 2.82 18.52
C ASN A 554 44.39 1.63 18.90
N ASN A 555 43.10 1.69 18.51
CA ASN A 555 42.30 0.47 18.25
C ASN A 555 41.00 0.68 17.44
N THR A 556 40.88 1.77 16.65
CA THR A 556 39.65 2.11 15.93
C THR A 556 39.25 1.10 14.85
N ASP A 557 40.20 0.38 14.24
CA ASP A 557 39.88 -0.56 13.16
C ASP A 557 39.25 -1.88 13.66
N LYS A 558 39.56 -2.28 14.91
CA LYS A 558 39.00 -3.49 15.52
C LYS A 558 37.57 -3.26 16.02
N GLU A 559 37.29 -2.07 16.56
CA GLU A 559 35.94 -1.66 16.93
C GLU A 559 35.05 -1.42 15.70
N LEU A 560 35.61 -0.92 14.58
CA LEU A 560 34.86 -0.79 13.32
C LEU A 560 34.56 -2.16 12.70
N PHE A 561 35.48 -3.13 12.79
CA PHE A 561 35.27 -4.52 12.39
C PHE A 561 34.15 -5.18 13.23
N GLU A 562 34.16 -5.02 14.56
CA GLU A 562 33.08 -5.50 15.44
C GLU A 562 31.75 -4.75 15.22
N TYR A 563 31.78 -3.43 14.98
CA TYR A 563 30.58 -2.62 14.74
C TYR A 563 29.89 -2.95 13.40
N VAL A 564 30.66 -3.20 12.34
CA VAL A 564 30.14 -3.69 11.04
C VAL A 564 29.62 -5.13 11.16
N LEU A 565 30.25 -5.96 12.00
CA LEU A 565 29.81 -7.33 12.27
C LEU A 565 28.58 -7.44 13.17
N LEU A 566 28.28 -6.45 14.02
CA LEU A 566 27.25 -6.59 15.07
C LEU A 566 25.99 -5.74 14.87
N ASN A 567 25.99 -4.72 14.00
CA ASN A 567 24.93 -3.71 14.00
C ASN A 567 24.09 -3.67 12.71
N ASN A 568 23.27 -4.70 12.53
CA ASN A 568 22.04 -4.59 11.74
C ASN A 568 21.03 -5.55 12.37
N ASN A 569 19.85 -5.07 12.78
CA ASN A 569 18.79 -5.83 13.47
C ASN A 569 18.66 -7.28 12.95
N ARG A 570 19.43 -8.23 13.50
CA ARG A 570 19.48 -9.59 12.98
C ARG A 570 18.23 -10.33 13.42
N HIS A 571 17.59 -10.99 12.45
CA HIS A 571 16.48 -11.88 12.74
C HIS A 571 16.96 -12.96 13.75
N PRO A 572 16.17 -13.35 14.77
CA PRO A 572 16.64 -14.29 15.81
C PRO A 572 17.15 -15.64 15.28
N CYS A 573 16.73 -16.04 14.08
CA CYS A 573 17.20 -17.28 13.45
C CYS A 573 18.57 -17.16 12.76
N THR A 574 19.08 -15.95 12.52
CA THR A 574 20.43 -15.72 12.02
C THR A 574 21.43 -15.98 13.15
N ARG A 575 21.85 -17.24 13.28
CA ARG A 575 22.69 -17.73 14.38
C ARG A 575 23.63 -18.84 13.89
N THR A 576 24.67 -19.11 14.67
CA THR A 576 25.51 -20.30 14.50
C THR A 576 24.73 -21.56 14.82
N CYS A 577 24.72 -22.51 13.90
CA CYS A 577 24.02 -23.79 14.08
C CYS A 577 24.83 -24.75 14.95
N ARG A 578 24.14 -25.54 15.78
CA ARG A 578 24.76 -26.51 16.69
C ARG A 578 24.08 -27.87 16.51
N LYS A 579 24.85 -28.95 16.59
CA LYS A 579 24.36 -30.32 16.37
C LYS A 579 23.15 -30.72 17.23
N ASN A 580 23.15 -30.33 18.51
CA ASN A 580 22.03 -30.55 19.44
C ASN A 580 21.20 -29.27 19.67
N GLY A 581 21.21 -28.34 18.71
CA GLY A 581 20.42 -27.12 18.77
C GLY A 581 18.93 -27.43 18.64
N VAL A 582 18.10 -26.74 19.43
CA VAL A 582 16.65 -26.84 19.30
C VAL A 582 16.21 -26.07 18.04
N PRO A 583 15.42 -26.69 17.14
CA PRO A 583 14.84 -26.00 15.99
C PRO A 583 14.00 -24.80 16.40
N MET A 584 14.09 -23.73 15.62
CA MET A 584 13.37 -22.47 15.82
C MET A 584 12.26 -22.30 14.79
N VAL A 585 11.21 -21.55 15.17
CA VAL A 585 10.21 -21.05 14.22
C VAL A 585 10.62 -19.65 13.77
N CYS A 586 10.94 -19.50 12.50
CA CYS A 586 11.51 -18.31 11.89
C CYS A 586 10.46 -17.59 11.05
N GLN A 587 9.92 -16.49 11.60
CA GLN A 587 8.80 -15.76 11.01
C GLN A 587 9.26 -14.48 10.30
N TYR A 588 9.01 -14.43 8.99
CA TYR A 588 9.31 -13.29 8.14
C TYR A 588 8.00 -12.68 7.61
N LYS A 589 8.02 -11.36 7.40
CA LYS A 589 6.91 -10.65 6.77
C LYS A 589 7.42 -9.90 5.55
N PHE A 590 6.90 -10.26 4.39
CA PHE A 590 7.26 -9.65 3.12
C PHE A 590 6.14 -8.70 2.70
N LYS A 591 6.47 -7.43 2.51
CA LYS A 591 5.59 -6.43 1.89
C LYS A 591 6.12 -6.17 0.49
N VAL A 592 5.42 -6.69 -0.52
CA VAL A 592 5.78 -6.48 -1.93
C VAL A 592 5.13 -5.17 -2.38
N GLU A 593 5.93 -4.14 -2.66
CA GLU A 593 5.43 -2.80 -3.01
C GLU A 593 6.24 -2.16 -4.15
N TRP A 594 5.59 -1.24 -4.88
CA TRP A 594 6.27 -0.37 -5.83
C TRP A 594 7.14 0.65 -5.09
N TYR A 595 8.36 0.85 -5.59
CA TYR A 595 9.32 1.83 -5.09
C TYR A 595 10.12 2.42 -6.25
N THR A 596 11.20 3.17 -5.96
CA THR A 596 12.06 3.74 -7.01
C THR A 596 13.51 3.78 -6.52
N THR A 597 14.46 3.58 -7.44
CA THR A 597 15.88 3.84 -7.17
C THR A 597 16.12 5.33 -6.91
N LEU A 598 17.16 5.64 -6.13
CA LEU A 598 17.47 6.99 -5.65
C LEU A 598 16.23 7.72 -5.10
N SER A 599 15.51 7.00 -4.24
CA SER A 599 14.32 7.50 -3.55
C SER A 599 14.66 8.65 -2.59
N LYS A 600 13.63 9.21 -1.94
CA LYS A 600 13.83 10.21 -0.88
C LYS A 600 14.66 9.68 0.31
N ALA A 601 14.75 8.36 0.49
CA ALA A 601 15.57 7.74 1.55
C ALA A 601 17.08 7.90 1.28
N CYS A 602 17.47 8.05 0.01
CA CYS A 602 18.87 8.19 -0.42
C CYS A 602 19.49 9.58 -0.23
N PHE A 603 18.71 10.56 0.27
CA PHE A 603 19.17 11.93 0.57
C PHE A 603 20.05 12.55 -0.54
N ASN A 604 21.37 12.69 -0.32
CA ASN A 604 22.33 13.27 -1.27
C ASN A 604 23.15 12.24 -2.06
N CYS A 605 22.74 10.97 -2.14
CA CYS A 605 23.38 9.98 -3.01
C CYS A 605 23.31 10.43 -4.50
N PRO A 606 24.40 10.36 -5.28
CA PRO A 606 25.70 9.77 -4.97
C PRO A 606 26.77 10.73 -4.41
N PHE A 607 26.47 12.02 -4.25
CA PHE A 607 27.43 13.02 -3.76
C PHE A 607 27.89 12.80 -2.31
N ASN A 608 27.14 12.01 -1.54
CA ASN A 608 27.54 11.50 -0.24
C ASN A 608 27.38 9.97 -0.22
N ALA A 609 28.50 9.25 -0.13
CA ALA A 609 28.52 7.79 -0.16
C ALA A 609 27.81 7.16 1.05
N ASP A 610 27.84 7.80 2.22
CA ASP A 610 27.14 7.32 3.42
C ASP A 610 25.63 7.40 3.25
N ASP A 611 25.13 8.42 2.54
CA ASP A 611 23.70 8.56 2.26
C ASP A 611 23.18 7.43 1.35
N CYS A 612 24.02 6.89 0.47
CA CYS A 612 23.69 5.75 -0.39
C CYS A 612 23.52 4.43 0.39
N ARG A 613 24.08 4.33 1.61
CA ARG A 613 24.02 3.13 2.47
C ARG A 613 22.90 3.20 3.51
N ARG A 614 22.07 4.24 3.49
CA ARG A 614 20.99 4.43 4.46
C ARG A 614 19.91 3.37 4.32
N PRO A 615 19.22 3.01 5.42
CA PRO A 615 18.05 2.13 5.36
C PRO A 615 17.01 2.64 4.36
N GLU A 616 16.43 1.72 3.58
CA GLU A 616 15.49 1.99 2.48
C GLU A 616 16.05 2.80 1.29
N CYS A 617 17.34 3.17 1.28
CA CYS A 617 17.96 3.69 0.07
C CYS A 617 18.30 2.55 -0.90
N ILE A 618 17.88 2.69 -2.16
CA ILE A 618 18.24 1.79 -3.25
C ILE A 618 19.00 2.62 -4.29
N PRO A 619 20.34 2.60 -4.28
CA PRO A 619 21.13 3.38 -5.23
C PRO A 619 21.04 2.83 -6.66
N GLY A 620 21.01 1.51 -6.83
CA GLY A 620 21.12 0.87 -8.14
C GLY A 620 22.44 1.25 -8.82
N ASP A 621 22.35 1.56 -10.10
CA ASP A 621 23.43 2.04 -11.00
C ASP A 621 23.50 3.57 -11.10
N GLY A 622 22.69 4.27 -10.30
CA GLY A 622 22.49 5.72 -10.35
C GLY A 622 21.36 6.18 -11.29
N ASN A 623 20.78 5.29 -12.11
CA ASN A 623 19.60 5.63 -12.88
C ASN A 623 18.34 5.61 -12.00
N LYS A 624 17.46 6.61 -12.18
CA LYS A 624 16.16 6.67 -11.51
C LYS A 624 15.14 5.87 -12.30
N ARG A 625 14.73 4.72 -11.80
CA ARG A 625 13.65 3.89 -12.38
C ARG A 625 12.67 3.39 -11.31
N PRO A 626 11.43 3.07 -11.70
CA PRO A 626 10.52 2.30 -10.85
C PRO A 626 11.08 0.89 -10.60
N VAL A 627 10.84 0.36 -9.40
CA VAL A 627 11.23 -0.98 -8.98
C VAL A 627 10.09 -1.62 -8.18
N VAL A 628 10.04 -2.95 -8.14
CA VAL A 628 9.17 -3.72 -7.26
C VAL A 628 10.06 -4.41 -6.24
N VAL A 629 9.84 -4.14 -4.96
CA VAL A 629 10.76 -4.56 -3.89
C VAL A 629 10.03 -5.13 -2.69
N VAL A 630 10.74 -5.93 -1.91
CA VAL A 630 10.24 -6.48 -0.64
C VAL A 630 10.76 -5.63 0.50
N ASN A 631 9.86 -5.09 1.32
CA ASN A 631 10.20 -4.27 2.49
C ASN A 631 11.16 -3.10 2.16
N ARG A 632 11.01 -2.51 0.96
CA ARG A 632 11.82 -1.39 0.44
C ARG A 632 13.33 -1.66 0.44
N GLN A 633 13.70 -2.91 0.20
CA GLN A 633 15.08 -3.36 0.12
C GLN A 633 15.32 -4.03 -1.25
N MET A 634 16.50 -3.79 -1.82
CA MET A 634 17.00 -4.48 -3.01
C MET A 634 18.51 -4.70 -2.84
N PRO A 635 18.99 -5.95 -2.72
CA PRO A 635 18.22 -7.18 -2.63
C PRO A 635 17.24 -7.17 -1.44
N GLY A 636 16.18 -7.96 -1.53
CA GLY A 636 15.22 -8.11 -0.45
C GLY A 636 15.81 -8.79 0.80
N PRO A 637 15.02 -8.92 1.88
CA PRO A 637 15.50 -9.47 3.16
C PRO A 637 16.11 -10.88 3.01
N SER A 638 17.31 -11.06 3.55
CA SER A 638 17.95 -12.38 3.66
C SER A 638 17.18 -13.26 4.65
N ILE A 639 16.91 -14.50 4.26
CA ILE A 639 16.42 -15.55 5.16
C ILE A 639 17.61 -16.45 5.50
N GLU A 640 18.04 -16.43 6.75
CA GLU A 640 19.11 -17.28 7.25
C GLU A 640 18.61 -18.09 8.44
N VAL A 641 18.67 -19.41 8.29
CA VAL A 641 18.14 -20.38 9.26
C VAL A 641 19.07 -21.57 9.39
N CYS A 642 18.89 -22.35 10.45
CA CYS A 642 19.58 -23.62 10.62
C CYS A 642 18.74 -24.75 10.04
N MET A 643 19.41 -25.80 9.57
CA MET A 643 18.75 -27.04 9.18
C MET A 643 17.85 -27.55 10.33
N GLY A 644 16.60 -27.88 10.01
CA GLY A 644 15.56 -28.30 10.96
C GLY A 644 14.62 -27.17 11.40
N ASP A 645 14.98 -25.89 11.21
CA ASP A 645 14.11 -24.77 11.56
C ASP A 645 12.83 -24.75 10.71
N GLU A 646 11.74 -24.23 11.27
CA GLU A 646 10.50 -23.97 10.54
C GLU A 646 10.53 -22.55 9.97
N VAL A 647 10.40 -22.40 8.66
CA VAL A 647 10.35 -21.11 7.97
C VAL A 647 8.89 -20.74 7.69
N ILE A 648 8.47 -19.57 8.16
CA ILE A 648 7.15 -19.01 7.89
C ILE A 648 7.33 -17.63 7.26
N VAL A 649 6.79 -17.43 6.06
CA VAL A 649 6.85 -16.14 5.36
C VAL A 649 5.45 -15.67 4.98
N ASP A 650 5.00 -14.58 5.62
CA ASP A 650 3.76 -13.89 5.30
C ASP A 650 4.00 -12.88 4.19
N VAL A 651 3.61 -13.22 2.96
CA VAL A 651 3.76 -12.37 1.77
C VAL A 651 2.50 -11.56 1.56
N GLN A 652 2.58 -10.27 1.89
CA GLN A 652 1.55 -9.27 1.67
C GLN A 652 1.77 -8.56 0.33
N ASN A 653 0.86 -8.75 -0.61
CA ASN A 653 0.90 -8.07 -1.90
C ASN A 653 0.29 -6.66 -1.78
N LEU A 654 1.13 -5.61 -1.86
CA LEU A 654 0.74 -4.20 -1.85
C LEU A 654 0.83 -3.53 -3.23
N LEU A 655 1.01 -4.31 -4.30
CA LEU A 655 1.03 -3.80 -5.67
C LEU A 655 -0.36 -3.26 -6.06
N LEU A 656 -0.37 -2.25 -6.95
CA LEU A 656 -1.59 -1.49 -7.28
C LEU A 656 -2.61 -2.30 -8.09
N GLY A 657 -2.15 -3.28 -8.87
CA GLY A 657 -2.98 -4.09 -9.75
C GLY A 657 -2.39 -5.46 -10.10
N ASP A 658 -1.09 -5.68 -9.85
CA ASP A 658 -0.41 -6.91 -10.21
C ASP A 658 -0.51 -7.97 -9.11
N SER A 659 -0.74 -9.22 -9.50
CA SER A 659 -0.57 -10.36 -8.62
C SER A 659 0.91 -10.68 -8.43
N THR A 660 1.28 -11.39 -7.37
CA THR A 660 2.66 -11.81 -7.13
C THR A 660 2.70 -13.24 -6.59
N THR A 661 3.86 -13.89 -6.65
CA THR A 661 4.17 -15.15 -5.97
C THR A 661 5.63 -15.10 -5.53
N ILE A 662 6.06 -15.99 -4.64
CA ILE A 662 7.45 -16.08 -4.21
C ILE A 662 7.87 -17.54 -4.32
N HIS A 663 8.84 -17.80 -5.19
CA HIS A 663 9.47 -19.10 -5.34
C HIS A 663 10.75 -19.20 -4.51
N TRP A 664 11.03 -20.40 -4.01
CA TRP A 664 12.19 -20.74 -3.18
C TRP A 664 13.17 -21.53 -4.03
N HIS A 665 13.95 -20.81 -4.85
CA HIS A 665 14.83 -21.38 -5.86
C HIS A 665 15.85 -22.34 -5.24
N GLY A 666 15.86 -23.58 -5.75
CA GLY A 666 16.72 -24.66 -5.27
C GLY A 666 16.16 -25.45 -4.09
N TYR A 667 15.02 -25.04 -3.54
CA TYR A 667 14.37 -25.72 -2.41
C TYR A 667 13.30 -26.71 -2.87
N HIS A 668 13.40 -27.99 -2.50
CA HIS A 668 12.63 -29.04 -3.18
C HIS A 668 11.16 -29.16 -2.73
N GLN A 669 10.76 -28.56 -1.62
CA GLN A 669 9.37 -28.59 -1.14
C GLN A 669 8.77 -30.02 -1.00
N ARG A 670 9.55 -31.02 -0.55
CA ARG A 670 9.14 -32.44 -0.52
C ARG A 670 7.85 -32.72 0.24
N ASP A 671 7.64 -32.04 1.36
CA ASP A 671 6.44 -32.20 2.20
C ASP A 671 5.47 -31.01 2.05
N THR A 672 5.83 -30.04 1.22
CA THR A 672 5.16 -28.74 1.09
C THR A 672 5.06 -28.27 -0.37
N PRO A 673 4.69 -29.11 -1.35
CA PRO A 673 4.74 -28.76 -2.77
C PRO A 673 3.82 -27.57 -3.14
N TYR A 674 2.80 -27.31 -2.33
CA TYR A 674 1.91 -26.14 -2.45
C TYR A 674 2.58 -24.81 -2.08
N MET A 675 3.75 -24.85 -1.45
CA MET A 675 4.53 -23.69 -1.02
C MET A 675 5.65 -23.35 -2.01
N ASP A 676 5.73 -24.04 -3.15
CA ASP A 676 6.75 -23.81 -4.17
C ASP A 676 6.63 -22.43 -4.85
N GLY A 677 5.44 -21.82 -4.87
CA GLY A 677 5.31 -20.44 -5.33
C GLY A 677 5.27 -20.23 -6.84
N VAL A 678 5.00 -21.26 -7.64
CA VAL A 678 4.89 -21.14 -9.10
C VAL A 678 3.41 -20.92 -9.48
N PRO A 679 3.06 -19.76 -10.08
CA PRO A 679 1.69 -19.47 -10.45
C PRO A 679 1.19 -20.45 -11.51
N TYR A 680 -0.05 -20.92 -11.36
CA TYR A 680 -0.71 -21.85 -12.29
C TYR A 680 -0.05 -23.23 -12.42
N VAL A 681 1.02 -23.51 -11.67
CA VAL A 681 1.56 -24.87 -11.49
C VAL A 681 1.22 -25.35 -10.09
N THR A 682 1.78 -24.73 -9.04
CA THR A 682 1.60 -25.20 -7.66
C THR A 682 0.49 -24.46 -6.93
N GLN A 683 0.35 -23.15 -7.19
CA GLN A 683 -0.65 -22.30 -6.55
C GLN A 683 -1.24 -21.23 -7.47
N CYS A 684 -2.30 -20.57 -7.00
CA CYS A 684 -2.77 -19.33 -7.63
C CYS A 684 -1.85 -18.15 -7.27
N PRO A 685 -1.69 -17.16 -8.18
CA PRO A 685 -1.05 -15.90 -7.85
C PRO A 685 -1.73 -15.20 -6.67
N ILE A 686 -0.96 -14.52 -5.82
CA ILE A 686 -1.44 -13.73 -4.68
C ILE A 686 -2.02 -12.42 -5.21
N PRO A 687 -3.34 -12.18 -5.15
CA PRO A 687 -3.94 -10.96 -5.69
C PRO A 687 -3.55 -9.71 -4.89
N PRO A 688 -3.65 -8.50 -5.48
CA PRO A 688 -3.47 -7.24 -4.77
C PRO A 688 -4.27 -7.16 -3.45
N ALA A 689 -3.66 -6.55 -2.44
CA ALA A 689 -4.22 -6.35 -1.10
C ALA A 689 -4.52 -7.63 -0.30
N THR A 690 -4.05 -8.80 -0.74
CA THR A 690 -4.16 -10.07 0.00
C THR A 690 -2.82 -10.48 0.62
N THR A 691 -2.84 -11.49 1.47
CA THR A 691 -1.64 -12.08 2.08
C THR A 691 -1.70 -13.58 1.94
N PHE A 692 -0.58 -14.19 1.55
CA PHE A 692 -0.40 -15.63 1.53
C PHE A 692 0.77 -16.03 2.41
N ARG A 693 0.62 -17.13 3.14
CA ARG A 693 1.65 -17.67 4.04
C ARG A 693 2.32 -18.85 3.36
N TYR A 694 3.63 -18.74 3.17
CA TYR A 694 4.49 -19.88 2.89
C TYR A 694 4.99 -20.46 4.20
N GLN A 695 4.93 -21.78 4.35
CA GLN A 695 5.35 -22.47 5.57
C GLN A 695 5.96 -23.82 5.22
N PHE A 696 7.23 -24.02 5.58
CA PHE A 696 7.96 -25.26 5.36
C PHE A 696 9.15 -25.39 6.32
N THR A 697 9.58 -26.62 6.59
CA THR A 697 10.75 -26.91 7.41
C THR A 697 12.00 -26.88 6.54
N ALA A 698 13.06 -26.20 6.97
CA ALA A 698 14.36 -26.08 6.31
C ALA A 698 15.21 -27.36 6.46
N ILE A 699 14.99 -28.35 5.59
CA ILE A 699 15.66 -29.66 5.63
C ILE A 699 16.83 -29.80 4.65
N GLN A 700 17.02 -28.82 3.77
CA GLN A 700 18.09 -28.81 2.76
C GLN A 700 19.04 -27.67 3.05
N SER A 701 20.25 -28.00 3.45
CA SER A 701 21.34 -27.04 3.64
C SER A 701 21.81 -26.46 2.30
N GLY A 702 22.57 -25.36 2.39
CA GLY A 702 23.22 -24.72 1.25
C GLY A 702 22.75 -23.30 0.96
N THR A 703 23.30 -22.75 -0.13
CA THR A 703 22.97 -21.43 -0.65
C THR A 703 21.80 -21.53 -1.64
N HIS A 704 20.64 -21.08 -1.20
CA HIS A 704 19.43 -20.92 -2.00
C HIS A 704 19.11 -19.43 -2.14
N PHE A 705 18.07 -19.12 -2.89
CA PHE A 705 17.52 -17.77 -2.93
C PHE A 705 16.03 -17.83 -3.18
N TRP A 706 15.35 -16.72 -2.93
CA TRP A 706 13.93 -16.57 -3.24
C TRP A 706 13.77 -15.45 -4.26
N HIS A 707 12.76 -15.58 -5.12
CA HIS A 707 12.41 -14.54 -6.09
C HIS A 707 10.93 -14.59 -6.45
N SER A 708 10.40 -13.50 -7.01
CA SER A 708 9.07 -13.56 -7.62
C SER A 708 9.10 -14.46 -8.85
N HIS A 709 8.07 -15.29 -8.98
CA HIS A 709 7.87 -16.18 -10.14
C HIS A 709 6.63 -15.72 -10.92
N THR A 710 6.39 -14.41 -11.00
CA THR A 710 5.21 -13.83 -11.67
C THR A 710 5.59 -12.62 -12.50
N GLY A 711 5.57 -12.79 -13.83
CA GLY A 711 5.98 -11.75 -14.77
C GLY A 711 7.37 -11.25 -14.44
N PHE A 712 7.68 -10.03 -14.88
CA PHE A 712 9.03 -9.46 -14.75
C PHE A 712 9.38 -8.93 -13.34
N GLN A 713 8.67 -9.33 -12.28
CA GLN A 713 8.86 -8.76 -10.95
C GLN A 713 10.25 -9.02 -10.35
N ARG A 714 10.87 -10.18 -10.64
CA ARG A 714 12.25 -10.43 -10.17
C ARG A 714 13.26 -9.49 -10.82
N THR A 715 13.03 -9.12 -12.09
CA THR A 715 13.87 -8.18 -12.85
C THR A 715 13.85 -6.77 -12.26
N ASP A 716 12.77 -6.45 -11.56
CA ASP A 716 12.52 -5.14 -10.98
C ASP A 716 12.82 -5.10 -9.47
N GLY A 717 13.42 -6.14 -8.87
CA GLY A 717 13.91 -6.10 -7.49
C GLY A 717 13.28 -7.09 -6.49
N VAL A 718 12.38 -7.98 -6.93
CA VAL A 718 11.75 -8.99 -6.04
C VAL A 718 12.58 -10.27 -6.00
N PHE A 719 13.69 -10.23 -5.27
CA PHE A 719 14.55 -11.38 -4.97
C PHE A 719 15.35 -11.15 -3.68
N GLY A 720 15.88 -12.20 -3.08
CA GLY A 720 16.78 -12.13 -1.93
C GLY A 720 17.36 -13.50 -1.56
N SER A 721 18.35 -13.53 -0.67
CA SER A 721 19.03 -14.77 -0.28
C SER A 721 18.18 -15.65 0.63
N PHE A 722 18.36 -16.96 0.49
CA PHE A 722 17.82 -17.98 1.40
C PHE A 722 18.93 -18.97 1.75
N ILE A 723 19.50 -18.88 2.95
CA ILE A 723 20.64 -19.68 3.37
C ILE A 723 20.19 -20.61 4.49
N VAL A 724 20.40 -21.91 4.27
CA VAL A 724 20.17 -22.94 5.29
C VAL A 724 21.52 -23.48 5.73
N ARG A 725 21.91 -23.18 6.97
CA ARG A 725 23.22 -23.54 7.54
C ARG A 725 23.14 -24.89 8.26
N THR A 726 24.24 -25.62 8.25
CA THR A 726 24.45 -26.83 9.06
C THR A 726 25.37 -26.51 10.24
N PRO A 727 25.36 -27.35 11.29
CA PRO A 727 26.42 -27.35 12.29
C PRO A 727 27.78 -27.53 11.61
N GLU A 728 28.82 -26.87 12.14
CA GLU A 728 30.19 -26.90 11.60
C GLU A 728 30.74 -28.33 11.56
N GLU A 729 30.36 -29.16 12.54
CA GLU A 729 30.81 -30.56 12.62
C GLU A 729 30.19 -31.45 11.53
N ASP A 730 29.10 -31.01 10.91
CA ASP A 730 28.39 -31.71 9.84
C ASP A 730 28.66 -31.09 8.45
N ASP A 731 29.32 -29.92 8.40
CA ASP A 731 29.76 -29.30 7.14
C ASP A 731 31.07 -29.97 6.65
N PRO A 732 31.08 -30.61 5.46
CA PRO A 732 32.27 -31.29 4.94
C PRO A 732 33.43 -30.33 4.61
N HIS A 733 33.16 -29.02 4.55
CA HIS A 733 34.13 -27.99 4.22
C HIS A 733 34.52 -27.09 5.39
N SER A 734 34.07 -27.38 6.62
CA SER A 734 34.37 -26.59 7.81
C SER A 734 35.87 -26.33 8.00
N ASP A 735 36.72 -27.33 7.75
CA ASP A 735 38.18 -27.20 7.86
C ASP A 735 38.80 -26.22 6.84
N LEU A 736 38.07 -25.83 5.79
CA LEU A 736 38.59 -24.97 4.71
C LEU A 736 38.42 -23.47 4.99
N TYR A 737 37.53 -23.08 5.90
CA TYR A 737 37.25 -21.69 6.21
C TYR A 737 37.25 -21.44 7.72
N ASP A 738 37.53 -20.20 8.12
CA ASP A 738 37.46 -19.78 9.52
C ASP A 738 36.15 -19.03 9.81
N TYR A 739 35.59 -18.37 8.78
CA TYR A 739 34.35 -17.61 8.90
C TYR A 739 33.38 -17.83 7.74
N ASP A 740 32.11 -18.04 8.07
CA ASP A 740 30.97 -18.04 7.15
C ASP A 740 29.98 -16.95 7.60
N LEU A 741 30.15 -15.74 7.06
CA LEU A 741 29.45 -14.54 7.51
C LEU A 741 28.30 -14.19 6.57
N SER A 742 27.17 -13.76 7.13
CA SER A 742 26.04 -13.20 6.36
C SER A 742 26.47 -12.06 5.42
N ALA A 743 27.46 -11.26 5.85
CA ALA A 743 28.01 -10.14 5.08
C ALA A 743 28.78 -10.56 3.82
N HIS A 744 29.19 -11.83 3.69
CA HIS A 744 29.88 -12.39 2.51
C HIS A 744 28.92 -13.09 1.54
N THR A 745 27.62 -12.75 1.61
CA THR A 745 26.65 -13.11 0.58
C THR A 745 26.73 -12.10 -0.57
N VAL A 746 26.92 -12.60 -1.79
CA VAL A 746 27.08 -11.82 -3.02
C VAL A 746 25.92 -12.14 -3.94
N ILE A 747 25.04 -11.18 -4.22
CA ILE A 747 23.94 -11.33 -5.17
C ILE A 747 24.22 -10.45 -6.37
N VAL A 748 24.25 -11.06 -7.56
CA VAL A 748 24.52 -10.40 -8.83
C VAL A 748 23.24 -10.34 -9.66
N LEU A 749 23.01 -9.21 -10.33
CA LEU A 749 21.83 -8.94 -11.14
C LEU A 749 22.24 -8.09 -12.36
N ASP A 750 21.72 -8.40 -13.54
CA ASP A 750 21.82 -7.58 -14.74
C ASP A 750 20.82 -6.44 -14.67
N TRP A 751 21.16 -5.29 -15.25
CA TRP A 751 20.44 -4.05 -14.97
C TRP A 751 20.38 -3.13 -16.18
N GLY A 752 19.43 -2.19 -16.10
CA GLY A 752 19.22 -1.18 -17.11
C GLY A 752 18.25 -0.09 -16.65
N PRO A 753 18.07 0.96 -17.44
CA PRO A 753 17.24 2.12 -17.07
C PRO A 753 15.73 1.84 -17.14
N GLU A 754 15.30 0.82 -17.88
CA GLU A 754 13.88 0.46 -18.06
C GLU A 754 13.46 -0.69 -17.14
N THR A 755 12.16 -0.79 -16.83
CA THR A 755 11.63 -1.96 -16.12
C THR A 755 11.63 -3.18 -17.04
N GLY A 756 11.73 -4.38 -16.48
CA GLY A 756 11.80 -5.60 -17.29
C GLY A 756 10.58 -5.79 -18.19
N LEU A 757 9.38 -5.43 -17.72
CA LEU A 757 8.16 -5.45 -18.54
C LEU A 757 8.24 -4.47 -19.73
N ALA A 758 8.74 -3.25 -19.52
CA ALA A 758 8.87 -2.27 -20.59
C ALA A 758 9.86 -2.77 -21.67
N LYS A 759 11.02 -3.26 -21.22
CA LYS A 759 12.04 -3.84 -22.10
C LYS A 759 11.51 -5.06 -22.87
N PHE A 760 10.74 -5.93 -22.21
CA PHE A 760 10.13 -7.09 -22.85
C PHE A 760 9.16 -6.72 -23.97
N ILE A 761 8.29 -5.73 -23.73
CA ILE A 761 7.33 -5.26 -24.74
C ILE A 761 8.06 -4.57 -25.90
N ALA A 762 9.07 -3.75 -25.61
CA ALA A 762 9.88 -3.09 -26.64
C ALA A 762 10.64 -4.11 -27.51
N HIS A 763 11.29 -5.09 -26.88
CA HIS A 763 11.96 -6.20 -27.55
C HIS A 763 11.01 -6.91 -28.52
N HIS A 764 9.83 -7.32 -28.04
CA HIS A 764 8.92 -8.15 -28.83
C HIS A 764 8.09 -7.41 -29.89
N HIS A 765 7.93 -6.09 -29.78
CA HIS A 765 7.06 -5.32 -30.69
C HIS A 765 7.77 -4.18 -31.44
N SER A 766 9.04 -3.86 -31.13
CA SER A 766 9.67 -2.65 -31.66
C SER A 766 11.11 -2.82 -32.15
N ASP A 767 12.07 -3.06 -31.25
CA ASP A 767 13.50 -2.88 -31.52
C ASP A 767 14.32 -4.17 -31.50
N GLY A 768 13.80 -5.24 -30.88
CA GLY A 768 14.51 -6.51 -30.73
C GLY A 768 15.66 -6.48 -29.71
N ASP A 769 15.78 -5.46 -28.84
CA ASP A 769 16.86 -5.38 -27.85
C ASP A 769 16.48 -6.01 -26.49
N ASN A 770 17.25 -6.99 -26.05
CA ASN A 770 17.09 -7.69 -24.77
C ASN A 770 18.36 -7.67 -23.92
N LYS A 771 19.30 -6.74 -24.17
CA LYS A 771 20.64 -6.78 -23.55
C LYS A 771 20.73 -5.93 -22.29
N GLY A 772 21.34 -6.47 -21.23
CA GLY A 772 21.62 -5.74 -19.98
C GLY A 772 22.70 -4.68 -20.21
N GLU A 773 22.55 -3.50 -19.63
CA GLU A 773 23.48 -2.38 -19.83
C GLU A 773 24.52 -2.27 -18.72
N ASP A 774 24.16 -2.73 -17.52
CA ASP A 774 25.02 -2.74 -16.34
C ASP A 774 24.78 -4.01 -15.52
N ILE A 775 25.62 -4.23 -14.51
CA ILE A 775 25.50 -5.28 -13.52
C ILE A 775 25.47 -4.63 -12.13
N LEU A 776 24.58 -5.11 -11.26
CA LEU A 776 24.53 -4.75 -9.84
C LEU A 776 25.10 -5.86 -8.98
N VAL A 777 25.90 -5.48 -8.00
CA VAL A 777 26.39 -6.37 -6.94
C VAL A 777 25.77 -5.91 -5.62
N ASN A 778 24.98 -6.77 -4.98
CA ASN A 778 24.20 -6.44 -3.78
C ASN A 778 23.39 -5.13 -3.93
N GLY A 779 22.80 -4.90 -5.11
CA GLY A 779 21.94 -3.75 -5.41
C GLY A 779 22.69 -2.45 -5.73
N MET A 780 24.01 -2.51 -5.91
CA MET A 780 24.89 -1.37 -6.18
C MET A 780 25.66 -1.56 -7.48
N GLY A 781 25.75 -0.51 -8.29
CA GLY A 781 26.52 -0.47 -9.53
C GLY A 781 27.00 0.96 -9.86
N GLN A 782 27.98 1.06 -10.74
CA GLN A 782 28.55 2.29 -11.26
C GLN A 782 28.29 2.38 -12.77
N PHE A 783 27.29 3.18 -13.16
CA PHE A 783 26.99 3.40 -14.58
C PHE A 783 26.75 4.87 -14.87
N LYS A 784 25.84 5.52 -14.14
CA LYS A 784 25.50 6.92 -14.41
C LYS A 784 26.55 7.88 -13.85
N GLU A 785 27.05 8.77 -14.70
CA GLU A 785 27.94 9.86 -14.34
C GLU A 785 27.20 11.05 -13.71
N PHE A 786 27.74 11.60 -12.63
CA PHE A 786 27.25 12.82 -11.98
C PHE A 786 28.37 13.85 -11.84
N ASN A 787 28.10 15.12 -12.15
CA ASN A 787 29.08 16.20 -12.02
C ASN A 787 28.99 16.86 -10.64
N GLN A 788 30.12 16.95 -9.94
CA GLN A 788 30.26 17.75 -8.72
C GLN A 788 30.76 19.17 -9.05
N ASP A 789 30.53 20.13 -8.15
CA ASP A 789 30.86 21.56 -8.33
C ASP A 789 32.34 21.84 -8.70
N ASN A 790 33.24 20.89 -8.46
CA ASN A 790 34.67 20.95 -8.83
C ASN A 790 35.00 20.32 -10.21
N ASN A 791 34.00 20.04 -11.07
CA ASN A 791 34.15 19.26 -12.30
C ASN A 791 34.65 17.81 -12.08
N ALA A 792 34.53 17.27 -10.87
CA ALA A 792 34.82 15.86 -10.60
C ALA A 792 33.60 15.00 -10.94
N THR A 793 33.82 13.90 -11.67
CA THR A 793 32.78 12.89 -11.95
C THR A 793 32.61 11.99 -10.75
N VAL A 794 31.37 11.82 -10.30
CA VAL A 794 30.96 11.00 -9.16
C VAL A 794 30.00 9.92 -9.65
N TYR A 795 30.13 8.72 -9.09
CA TYR A 795 29.26 7.58 -9.34
C TYR A 795 28.62 7.11 -8.03
N THR A 796 27.57 6.31 -8.13
CA THR A 796 27.06 5.53 -7.00
C THR A 796 28.15 4.61 -6.42
N PRO A 797 28.13 4.30 -5.12
CA PRO A 797 29.16 3.45 -4.52
C PRO A 797 28.99 1.99 -4.97
N THR A 798 30.06 1.22 -4.88
CA THR A 798 30.06 -0.24 -5.10
C THR A 798 29.94 -1.01 -3.78
N ALA A 799 29.54 -2.28 -3.87
CA ALA A 799 29.50 -3.17 -2.72
C ALA A 799 30.90 -3.32 -2.09
N ARG A 800 30.96 -3.49 -0.76
CA ARG A 800 32.21 -3.68 -0.01
C ARG A 800 32.12 -4.92 0.87
N PHE A 801 33.18 -5.73 0.88
CA PHE A 801 33.33 -6.95 1.66
C PHE A 801 34.59 -6.84 2.53
N LEU A 802 34.41 -6.87 3.86
CA LEU A 802 35.49 -6.71 4.83
C LEU A 802 36.10 -8.08 5.17
N VAL A 803 37.44 -8.14 5.21
CA VAL A 803 38.23 -9.33 5.59
C VAL A 803 39.39 -8.95 6.49
N GLU A 804 39.83 -9.86 7.35
CA GLU A 804 41.03 -9.71 8.17
C GLU A 804 42.14 -10.62 7.63
N ARG A 805 43.37 -10.10 7.59
CA ARG A 805 44.52 -10.82 7.05
C ARG A 805 44.80 -12.08 7.87
N GLY A 806 45.05 -13.19 7.18
CA GLY A 806 45.40 -14.48 7.77
C GLY A 806 44.20 -15.40 8.04
N TYR A 807 42.98 -14.97 7.74
CA TYR A 807 41.77 -15.78 7.85
C TYR A 807 41.20 -16.17 6.48
N ARG A 808 40.39 -17.24 6.50
CA ARG A 808 39.73 -17.83 5.33
C ARG A 808 38.23 -17.61 5.44
N TYR A 809 37.62 -17.11 4.36
CA TYR A 809 36.22 -16.70 4.34
C TYR A 809 35.42 -17.48 3.30
N ARG A 810 34.25 -17.99 3.68
CA ARG A 810 33.27 -18.55 2.75
C ARG A 810 32.41 -17.42 2.16
N PHE A 811 32.51 -17.24 0.85
CA PHE A 811 31.63 -16.36 0.07
C PHE A 811 30.53 -17.19 -0.59
N ARG A 812 29.30 -16.66 -0.56
CA ARG A 812 28.10 -17.29 -1.12
C ARG A 812 27.56 -16.44 -2.25
N VAL A 813 27.79 -16.87 -3.50
CA VAL A 813 27.41 -16.15 -4.71
C VAL A 813 26.07 -16.65 -5.21
N ILE A 814 25.16 -15.73 -5.50
CA ILE A 814 23.86 -15.96 -6.10
C ILE A 814 23.79 -15.15 -7.39
N ASN A 815 23.63 -15.82 -8.52
CA ASN A 815 23.31 -15.14 -9.76
C ASN A 815 21.77 -15.07 -9.90
N ALA A 816 21.22 -13.88 -9.65
CA ALA A 816 19.79 -13.57 -9.73
C ALA A 816 19.38 -12.90 -11.06
N GLU A 817 20.27 -12.89 -12.06
CA GLU A 817 20.07 -12.29 -13.39
C GLU A 817 18.85 -12.83 -14.11
N PHE A 818 18.31 -12.01 -15.01
CA PHE A 818 17.10 -12.34 -15.76
C PHE A 818 17.24 -12.28 -17.28
N LEU A 819 18.33 -11.71 -17.81
CA LEU A 819 18.71 -11.74 -19.22
C LEU A 819 19.87 -12.72 -19.42
N ASN A 820 20.35 -12.80 -20.66
CA ASN A 820 21.47 -13.64 -21.05
C ASN A 820 22.81 -12.92 -20.80
N CYS A 821 23.20 -12.80 -19.53
CA CYS A 821 24.39 -12.05 -19.11
C CYS A 821 25.34 -12.86 -18.20
N PRO A 822 25.81 -14.07 -18.58
CA PRO A 822 26.62 -14.89 -17.66
C PRO A 822 27.81 -14.13 -17.07
N ILE A 823 28.11 -14.35 -15.78
CA ILE A 823 29.10 -13.56 -15.05
C ILE A 823 30.35 -14.37 -14.77
N GLU A 824 31.48 -13.88 -15.26
CA GLU A 824 32.81 -14.30 -14.80
C GLU A 824 33.17 -13.51 -13.53
N LEU A 825 33.24 -14.23 -12.40
CA LEU A 825 33.68 -13.70 -11.11
C LEU A 825 35.16 -14.01 -10.87
N SER A 826 35.93 -12.99 -10.52
CA SER A 826 37.32 -13.15 -10.05
C SER A 826 37.67 -12.13 -8.96
N VAL A 827 38.78 -12.37 -8.26
CA VAL A 827 39.30 -11.45 -7.24
C VAL A 827 40.76 -11.13 -7.55
N ASP A 828 41.10 -9.85 -7.59
CA ASP A 828 42.46 -9.38 -7.90
C ASP A 828 43.45 -9.93 -6.87
N ASN A 829 44.57 -10.49 -7.35
CA ASN A 829 45.63 -11.12 -6.54
C ASN A 829 45.22 -12.31 -5.66
N HIS A 830 44.00 -12.82 -5.76
CA HIS A 830 43.54 -13.99 -4.99
C HIS A 830 43.13 -15.14 -5.92
N THR A 831 43.47 -16.37 -5.55
CA THR A 831 42.81 -17.57 -6.11
C THR A 831 41.58 -17.89 -5.28
N ILE A 832 40.52 -18.40 -5.91
CA ILE A 832 39.31 -18.85 -5.21
C ILE A 832 39.28 -20.38 -5.15
N THR A 833 38.82 -20.93 -4.03
CA THR A 833 38.59 -22.38 -3.91
C THR A 833 37.09 -22.64 -3.91
N VAL A 834 36.53 -23.08 -5.05
CA VAL A 834 35.09 -23.33 -5.18
C VAL A 834 34.76 -24.69 -4.57
N ILE A 835 33.73 -24.74 -3.74
CA ILE A 835 33.39 -25.89 -2.89
C ILE A 835 31.96 -26.41 -3.09
N SER A 836 31.04 -25.55 -3.50
CA SER A 836 29.63 -25.94 -3.68
C SER A 836 29.01 -25.19 -4.85
N SER A 837 28.03 -25.83 -5.49
CA SER A 837 27.15 -25.20 -6.47
C SER A 837 25.71 -25.60 -6.18
N ASP A 838 24.79 -24.65 -6.27
CA ASP A 838 23.34 -24.85 -6.04
C ASP A 838 23.00 -25.49 -4.68
N GLY A 839 23.83 -25.22 -3.66
CA GLY A 839 23.68 -25.79 -2.32
C GLY A 839 24.11 -27.26 -2.20
N ARG A 840 24.90 -27.76 -3.16
CA ARG A 840 25.43 -29.12 -3.18
C ARG A 840 26.95 -29.11 -3.23
N ASP A 841 27.53 -29.80 -2.25
CA ASP A 841 28.98 -29.82 -2.02
C ASP A 841 29.70 -30.78 -2.98
N PHE A 842 30.88 -30.35 -3.44
CA PHE A 842 31.76 -31.09 -4.33
C PHE A 842 33.23 -30.92 -3.90
N ALA A 843 34.11 -31.78 -4.42
CA ALA A 843 35.52 -31.76 -4.09
C ALA A 843 36.14 -30.36 -4.35
N PRO A 844 36.81 -29.73 -3.37
CA PRO A 844 37.29 -28.35 -3.51
C PRO A 844 38.21 -28.15 -4.73
N VAL A 845 37.90 -27.15 -5.56
CA VAL A 845 38.69 -26.82 -6.76
C VAL A 845 39.25 -25.42 -6.65
N LYS A 846 40.58 -25.29 -6.71
CA LYS A 846 41.25 -24.00 -6.82
C LYS A 846 41.21 -23.50 -8.25
N ALA A 847 40.76 -22.26 -8.45
CA ALA A 847 40.62 -21.65 -9.75
C ALA A 847 40.88 -20.13 -9.68
N GLU A 848 41.12 -19.52 -10.83
CA GLU A 848 41.28 -18.07 -10.97
C GLU A 848 39.94 -17.36 -11.10
N SER A 849 38.96 -17.98 -11.77
CA SER A 849 37.60 -17.45 -11.92
C SER A 849 36.54 -18.55 -11.98
N VAL A 850 35.30 -18.15 -11.69
CA VAL A 850 34.11 -19.01 -11.85
C VAL A 850 33.10 -18.27 -12.71
N VAL A 851 32.49 -18.97 -13.67
CA VAL A 851 31.38 -18.44 -14.46
C VAL A 851 30.06 -18.95 -13.89
N THR A 852 29.14 -18.04 -13.62
CA THR A 852 27.82 -18.36 -13.08
C THR A 852 26.74 -17.86 -14.03
N TYR A 853 25.71 -18.67 -14.23
CA TYR A 853 24.56 -18.35 -15.07
C TYR A 853 23.34 -17.98 -14.21
N ALA A 854 22.33 -17.34 -14.82
CA ALA A 854 21.08 -17.00 -14.15
C ALA A 854 20.47 -18.20 -13.42
N GLY A 855 20.21 -18.04 -12.12
CA GLY A 855 19.66 -19.07 -11.23
C GLY A 855 20.70 -19.97 -10.57
N GLU A 856 21.97 -19.92 -10.96
CA GLU A 856 23.03 -20.69 -10.30
C GLU A 856 23.56 -20.02 -9.04
N ARG A 857 24.07 -20.84 -8.13
CA ARG A 857 24.76 -20.39 -6.93
C ARG A 857 26.10 -21.08 -6.83
N PHE A 858 27.09 -20.38 -6.31
CA PHE A 858 28.42 -20.92 -6.04
C PHE A 858 28.91 -20.46 -4.68
N ASP A 859 29.51 -21.39 -3.95
CA ASP A 859 30.22 -21.10 -2.72
C ASP A 859 31.71 -21.27 -2.96
N PHE A 860 32.50 -20.27 -2.58
CA PHE A 860 33.95 -20.35 -2.67
C PHE A 860 34.63 -19.84 -1.41
N ILE A 861 35.81 -20.37 -1.14
CA ILE A 861 36.68 -19.94 -0.07
C ILE A 861 37.71 -18.96 -0.62
N LEU A 862 37.83 -17.82 0.06
CA LEU A 862 38.87 -16.83 -0.15
C LEU A 862 39.84 -16.83 1.03
N ASN A 863 41.13 -17.02 0.74
CA ASN A 863 42.19 -16.88 1.72
C ASN A 863 42.68 -15.44 1.76
N ALA A 864 42.54 -14.74 2.89
CA ALA A 864 42.97 -13.35 3.01
C ALA A 864 44.47 -13.24 3.33
N ASP A 865 45.33 -13.76 2.45
CA ASP A 865 46.78 -13.87 2.66
C ASP A 865 47.62 -12.72 2.07
N GLN A 866 46.99 -11.83 1.30
CA GLN A 866 47.67 -10.73 0.64
C GLN A 866 48.08 -9.61 1.61
N GLN A 867 48.81 -8.61 1.10
CA GLN A 867 49.17 -7.41 1.87
C GLN A 867 47.90 -6.65 2.29
N VAL A 868 47.89 -6.04 3.47
CA VAL A 868 46.75 -5.23 3.92
C VAL A 868 46.53 -4.08 2.94
N GLY A 869 45.38 -4.08 2.27
CA GLY A 869 45.04 -3.13 1.21
C GLY A 869 43.61 -3.31 0.71
N LEU A 870 43.29 -2.66 -0.41
CA LEU A 870 42.02 -2.77 -1.11
C LEU A 870 42.23 -3.56 -2.41
N TYR A 871 41.36 -4.52 -2.69
CA TYR A 871 41.40 -5.35 -3.89
C TYR A 871 40.04 -5.30 -4.60
N TRP A 872 40.03 -5.41 -5.93
CA TRP A 872 38.78 -5.54 -6.67
C TRP A 872 38.31 -6.99 -6.67
N MET A 873 37.02 -7.19 -6.39
CA MET A 873 36.25 -8.33 -6.89
C MET A 873 35.63 -7.89 -8.20
N ARG A 874 35.87 -8.63 -9.28
CA ARG A 874 35.46 -8.28 -10.64
C ARG A 874 34.33 -9.18 -11.11
N PHE A 875 33.32 -8.56 -11.70
CA PHE A 875 32.15 -9.20 -12.28
C PHE A 875 32.10 -8.80 -13.75
N ARG A 876 32.55 -9.70 -14.62
CA ARG A 876 32.59 -9.46 -16.06
C ARG A 876 31.41 -10.13 -16.72
N GLY A 877 30.57 -9.34 -17.39
CA GLY A 877 29.47 -9.87 -18.20
C GLY A 877 29.99 -10.55 -19.45
N LEU A 878 29.35 -11.65 -19.82
CA LEU A 878 29.62 -12.40 -21.04
C LEU A 878 28.38 -12.39 -21.94
N MET A 879 28.49 -12.91 -23.16
CA MET A 879 27.36 -13.07 -24.09
C MET A 879 26.72 -11.74 -24.48
N ASP A 880 25.45 -11.50 -24.17
CA ASP A 880 24.80 -10.24 -24.54
C ASP A 880 25.36 -9.03 -23.78
N CYS A 881 26.17 -9.30 -22.74
CA CYS A 881 26.89 -8.30 -21.97
C CYS A 881 28.36 -8.13 -22.37
N ASP A 882 28.86 -8.88 -23.37
CA ASP A 882 30.25 -8.75 -23.78
C ASP A 882 30.52 -7.56 -24.72
N ASP A 883 31.77 -7.44 -25.16
CA ASP A 883 32.31 -6.39 -26.02
C ASP A 883 31.70 -6.36 -27.43
N ARG A 884 31.02 -7.44 -27.85
CA ARG A 884 30.24 -7.43 -29.09
C ARG A 884 29.02 -6.52 -28.99
N PHE A 885 28.58 -6.19 -27.77
CA PHE A 885 27.32 -5.47 -27.54
C PHE A 885 27.41 -4.34 -26.51
N LYS A 886 27.54 -4.67 -25.21
CA LYS A 886 27.34 -3.71 -24.11
C LYS A 886 28.61 -3.51 -23.26
N SER A 887 29.57 -4.42 -23.31
CA SER A 887 30.78 -4.40 -22.47
C SER A 887 30.46 -4.21 -20.98
N ALA A 888 29.38 -4.82 -20.49
CA ALA A 888 28.93 -4.62 -19.12
C ALA A 888 29.89 -5.31 -18.14
N ASN A 889 30.46 -4.54 -17.22
CA ASN A 889 31.28 -5.02 -16.13
C ASN A 889 31.01 -4.23 -14.85
N GLN A 890 31.12 -4.89 -13.71
CA GLN A 890 30.99 -4.25 -12.40
C GLN A 890 32.08 -4.73 -11.44
N VAL A 891 32.33 -3.94 -10.40
CA VAL A 891 33.29 -4.29 -9.34
C VAL A 891 32.69 -4.15 -7.95
N ALA A 892 33.25 -4.88 -7.01
CA ALA A 892 33.06 -4.68 -5.57
C ALA A 892 34.43 -4.59 -4.89
N VAL A 893 34.50 -3.91 -3.75
CA VAL A 893 35.75 -3.74 -2.99
C VAL A 893 35.89 -4.86 -1.96
N LEU A 894 36.96 -5.65 -2.07
CA LEU A 894 37.45 -6.48 -0.98
C LEU A 894 38.40 -5.62 -0.13
N GLN A 895 37.99 -5.33 1.10
CA GLN A 895 38.70 -4.43 2.02
C GLN A 895 39.35 -5.23 3.14
N TYR A 896 40.67 -5.12 3.28
CA TYR A 896 41.38 -5.67 4.44
C TYR A 896 41.27 -4.74 5.65
N ALA A 897 41.02 -5.29 6.83
CA ALA A 897 41.04 -4.54 8.09
C ALA A 897 42.41 -3.83 8.27
N GLY A 898 42.37 -2.52 8.57
CA GLY A 898 43.58 -1.67 8.68
C GLY A 898 44.09 -1.07 7.36
N SER A 899 43.34 -1.19 6.24
CA SER A 899 43.66 -0.50 4.98
C SER A 899 43.48 1.03 5.08
N SER A 900 44.20 1.81 4.26
CA SER A 900 44.11 3.28 4.22
C SER A 900 42.70 3.82 3.90
N ASN A 901 42.45 5.10 4.22
CA ASN A 901 41.19 5.83 3.94
C ASN A 901 40.92 6.10 2.43
N SER A 902 41.54 5.37 1.51
CA SER A 902 41.14 5.44 0.09
C SER A 902 39.76 4.81 -0.08
N ASP A 903 38.93 5.39 -0.93
CA ASP A 903 37.61 4.83 -1.21
C ASP A 903 37.67 3.60 -2.13
N TYR A 904 38.71 3.47 -2.95
CA TYR A 904 38.83 2.43 -3.98
C TYR A 904 40.27 1.92 -4.17
N PRO A 905 40.45 0.66 -4.64
CA PRO A 905 41.74 0.15 -5.13
C PRO A 905 42.30 0.97 -6.31
N VAL A 906 43.63 0.96 -6.48
CA VAL A 906 44.34 1.74 -7.52
C VAL A 906 44.24 1.12 -8.91
N ALA A 907 43.99 -0.18 -9.02
CA ALA A 907 43.95 -0.88 -10.30
C ALA A 907 42.78 -0.40 -11.18
N ASP A 908 43.03 -0.24 -12.47
CA ASP A 908 42.03 0.22 -13.43
C ASP A 908 40.85 -0.75 -13.55
N VAL A 909 39.66 -0.17 -13.70
CA VAL A 909 38.40 -0.87 -13.91
C VAL A 909 37.94 -0.61 -15.34
N ASN A 910 38.12 -1.60 -16.20
CA ASN A 910 37.56 -1.61 -17.54
C ASN A 910 37.23 -3.07 -17.94
N TYR A 911 36.40 -3.23 -18.98
CA TYR A 911 35.94 -4.53 -19.42
C TYR A 911 37.10 -5.47 -19.83
N GLU A 912 38.08 -4.95 -20.58
CA GLU A 912 39.24 -5.72 -21.09
C GLU A 912 40.11 -6.29 -19.96
N ASN A 913 40.37 -5.49 -18.93
CA ASN A 913 41.18 -5.86 -17.76
C ASN A 913 40.40 -6.67 -16.71
N SER A 914 39.10 -6.93 -16.94
CA SER A 914 38.27 -7.68 -15.99
C SER A 914 38.36 -9.20 -16.17
N HIS A 915 38.91 -9.68 -17.28
CA HIS A 915 39.14 -11.11 -17.50
C HIS A 915 40.42 -11.57 -16.78
N LYS A 916 40.33 -12.68 -16.05
CA LYS A 916 41.48 -13.29 -15.36
C LYS A 916 41.91 -14.56 -16.07
N LYS A 917 43.13 -14.56 -16.60
CA LYS A 917 43.74 -15.74 -17.24
C LYS A 917 44.02 -16.81 -16.19
N GLY A 918 43.61 -18.04 -16.46
CA GLY A 918 43.82 -19.18 -15.57
C GLY A 918 42.76 -20.26 -15.80
N LEU A 919 42.66 -21.17 -14.84
CA LEU A 919 41.60 -22.17 -14.76
C LEU A 919 40.27 -21.48 -14.46
N GLN A 920 39.30 -21.68 -15.34
CA GLN A 920 37.93 -21.18 -15.18
C GLN A 920 36.96 -22.34 -14.90
N ILE A 921 36.17 -22.24 -13.83
CA ILE A 921 35.12 -23.21 -13.55
C ILE A 921 33.83 -22.80 -14.29
N ASN A 922 33.14 -23.78 -14.87
CA ASN A 922 31.86 -23.63 -15.57
C ASN A 922 31.93 -22.67 -16.77
N ALA A 923 33.06 -22.70 -17.48
CA ALA A 923 33.37 -21.77 -18.56
C ALA A 923 32.34 -21.75 -19.70
N LEU A 924 32.17 -20.57 -20.29
CA LEU A 924 31.22 -20.30 -21.35
C LEU A 924 31.46 -21.16 -22.60
N ASN A 925 30.43 -21.90 -23.05
CA ASN A 925 30.45 -22.67 -24.29
C ASN A 925 31.64 -23.64 -24.42
N LYS A 926 32.17 -24.12 -23.29
CA LYS A 926 33.21 -25.15 -23.21
C LYS A 926 32.66 -26.46 -22.64
N GLY A 927 33.16 -27.58 -23.16
CA GLY A 927 32.87 -28.91 -22.65
C GLY A 927 34.06 -29.51 -21.88
N PRO A 928 33.97 -30.77 -21.46
CA PRO A 928 35.04 -31.47 -20.76
C PRO A 928 36.36 -31.58 -21.53
N GLY A 929 37.47 -31.73 -20.80
CA GLY A 929 38.79 -32.06 -21.33
C GLY A 929 39.61 -30.86 -21.83
N GLN A 930 39.26 -29.64 -21.40
CA GLN A 930 40.03 -28.43 -21.69
C GLN A 930 41.06 -28.16 -20.59
N ASN A 931 42.25 -27.69 -20.96
CA ASN A 931 43.33 -27.45 -19.98
C ASN A 931 43.09 -26.20 -19.12
N ASP A 932 42.31 -25.24 -19.61
CA ASP A 932 42.07 -23.94 -18.99
C ASP A 932 40.66 -23.81 -18.40
N SER A 933 39.85 -24.88 -18.42
CA SER A 933 38.52 -24.85 -17.82
C SER A 933 38.04 -26.20 -17.34
N LEU A 934 37.25 -26.20 -16.25
CA LEU A 934 36.51 -27.37 -15.79
C LEU A 934 35.02 -27.16 -15.97
N SER A 935 34.37 -28.09 -16.66
CA SER A 935 32.92 -28.14 -16.80
C SER A 935 32.25 -28.78 -15.58
N MET A 936 30.96 -28.53 -15.37
CA MET A 936 30.23 -29.14 -14.24
C MET A 936 30.21 -30.67 -14.29
N ALA A 937 30.34 -31.29 -15.47
CA ALA A 937 30.39 -32.74 -15.61
C ALA A 937 31.71 -33.38 -15.13
N GLU A 938 32.77 -32.59 -14.98
CA GLU A 938 34.10 -33.02 -14.52
C GLU A 938 34.29 -32.88 -13.01
N LEU A 939 33.44 -32.09 -12.36
CA LEU A 939 33.48 -31.90 -10.91
C LEU A 939 32.97 -33.16 -10.19
N GLU A 940 33.57 -33.44 -9.03
CA GLU A 940 33.28 -34.64 -8.25
C GLU A 940 32.42 -34.30 -7.03
N SER A 941 31.18 -34.80 -6.98
CA SER A 941 30.29 -34.58 -5.83
C SER A 941 30.81 -35.26 -4.56
N LEU A 942 30.64 -34.61 -3.42
CA LEU A 942 30.82 -35.25 -2.11
C LEU A 942 29.60 -36.09 -1.70
N GLU A 943 28.47 -35.90 -2.35
CA GLU A 943 27.30 -36.75 -2.14
C GLU A 943 27.45 -38.07 -2.90
N GLY A 944 27.54 -39.16 -2.14
CA GLY A 944 27.73 -40.52 -2.64
C GLY A 944 26.57 -41.08 -3.48
N TRP A 945 26.58 -42.39 -3.70
CA TRP A 945 25.66 -43.05 -4.61
C TRP A 945 24.18 -42.84 -4.24
N ASP A 946 23.36 -42.54 -5.25
CA ASP A 946 21.90 -42.58 -5.16
C ASP A 946 21.31 -43.24 -6.42
N ALA A 947 20.01 -43.54 -6.39
CA ALA A 947 19.34 -44.30 -7.45
C ALA A 947 19.48 -43.67 -8.86
N SER A 948 19.69 -42.35 -8.96
CA SER A 948 19.88 -41.69 -10.27
C SER A 948 21.16 -42.12 -10.99
N LEU A 949 22.14 -42.69 -10.28
CA LEU A 949 23.40 -43.18 -10.81
C LEU A 949 23.37 -44.64 -11.26
N ARG A 950 22.24 -45.34 -11.11
CA ARG A 950 22.10 -46.70 -11.64
C ARG A 950 22.33 -46.71 -13.17
N THR A 951 22.83 -47.81 -13.72
CA THR A 951 23.27 -47.88 -15.12
C THR A 951 22.21 -47.40 -16.12
N ASN A 952 20.99 -47.92 -16.01
CA ASN A 952 19.90 -47.66 -16.95
C ASN A 952 18.82 -46.77 -16.33
N PRO A 953 18.40 -45.67 -16.97
CA PRO A 953 17.23 -44.90 -16.54
C PRO A 953 15.92 -45.61 -16.93
N ASP A 954 14.82 -45.32 -16.24
CA ASP A 954 13.48 -45.83 -16.57
C ASP A 954 12.87 -45.02 -17.72
N TYR A 955 13.10 -43.70 -17.70
CA TYR A 955 12.67 -42.77 -18.73
C TYR A 955 13.88 -42.08 -19.33
N LYS A 956 13.88 -41.94 -20.66
CA LYS A 956 14.87 -41.15 -21.39
C LYS A 956 14.15 -40.15 -22.29
N PHE A 957 14.37 -38.86 -22.06
CA PHE A 957 13.78 -37.78 -22.86
C PHE A 957 14.86 -37.00 -23.59
N TYR A 958 14.67 -36.77 -24.88
CA TYR A 958 15.44 -35.81 -25.65
C TYR A 958 14.64 -34.52 -25.73
N VAL A 959 15.19 -33.45 -25.17
CA VAL A 959 14.60 -32.11 -25.22
C VAL A 959 15.57 -31.22 -25.95
N SER A 960 15.28 -30.99 -27.23
CA SER A 960 16.05 -30.05 -28.03
C SER A 960 15.37 -28.69 -28.07
N TYR A 961 16.15 -27.64 -28.08
CA TYR A 961 15.66 -26.28 -28.19
C TYR A 961 16.60 -25.46 -29.07
N ASP A 962 16.07 -24.37 -29.60
CA ASP A 962 16.76 -23.33 -30.35
C ASP A 962 15.74 -22.18 -30.53
N PHE A 963 16.15 -21.16 -31.25
CA PHE A 963 15.33 -20.04 -31.68
C PHE A 963 14.83 -20.27 -33.11
N TYR A 964 13.50 -20.38 -33.28
CA TYR A 964 12.89 -20.76 -34.55
C TYR A 964 12.32 -19.54 -35.30
N LYS A 965 12.50 -19.53 -36.63
CA LYS A 965 11.99 -18.53 -37.57
C LYS A 965 10.50 -18.77 -37.86
N LEU A 966 9.65 -18.59 -36.85
CA LEU A 966 8.22 -18.87 -36.90
C LEU A 966 7.39 -17.62 -36.61
N ASP A 967 6.22 -17.53 -37.25
CA ASP A 967 5.21 -16.53 -36.93
C ASP A 967 4.54 -16.85 -35.59
N ASN A 968 5.11 -16.36 -34.48
CA ASN A 968 4.45 -16.39 -33.18
C ASN A 968 3.24 -15.41 -33.16
N PRO A 969 1.99 -15.88 -33.04
CA PRO A 969 0.78 -15.06 -33.15
C PRO A 969 0.62 -14.03 -32.02
N HIS A 970 1.39 -14.14 -30.92
CA HIS A 970 1.37 -13.15 -29.84
C HIS A 970 2.05 -11.84 -30.24
N PHE A 971 3.03 -11.90 -31.15
CA PHE A 971 3.88 -10.76 -31.52
C PHE A 971 3.96 -10.50 -33.03
N HIS A 972 3.57 -11.48 -33.86
CA HIS A 972 3.51 -11.39 -35.31
C HIS A 972 2.08 -11.54 -35.80
N ASN A 973 1.72 -10.76 -36.83
CA ASN A 973 0.48 -10.97 -37.58
C ASN A 973 0.84 -11.46 -38.98
N PRO A 974 0.59 -12.74 -39.32
CA PRO A 974 1.00 -13.32 -40.59
C PRO A 974 0.53 -12.53 -41.83
N LYS A 975 -0.61 -11.83 -41.72
CA LYS A 975 -1.18 -11.05 -42.82
C LYS A 975 -0.50 -9.69 -42.98
N LEU A 976 -0.16 -9.03 -41.88
CA LEU A 976 0.30 -7.63 -41.86
C LEU A 976 1.82 -7.50 -41.75
N TYR A 977 2.41 -8.17 -40.75
CA TYR A 977 3.83 -8.12 -40.42
C TYR A 977 4.26 -9.51 -39.94
N SER A 978 4.30 -10.48 -40.85
CA SER A 978 4.90 -11.78 -40.57
C SER A 978 6.40 -11.63 -40.32
N PHE A 979 7.01 -12.59 -39.65
CA PHE A 979 8.45 -12.71 -39.42
C PHE A 979 9.25 -12.38 -40.69
N VAL A 980 8.87 -12.97 -41.83
CA VAL A 980 9.56 -12.76 -43.12
C VAL A 980 9.29 -11.38 -43.74
N LYS A 981 8.14 -10.75 -43.44
CA LYS A 981 7.77 -9.42 -43.96
C LYS A 981 8.37 -8.26 -43.16
N VAL A 982 8.91 -8.51 -41.97
CA VAL A 982 9.64 -7.49 -41.22
C VAL A 982 10.98 -7.24 -41.93
N ASN A 983 11.10 -6.09 -42.61
CA ASN A 983 12.25 -5.77 -43.45
C ASN A 983 13.57 -5.62 -42.67
N ASP A 984 13.49 -5.19 -41.42
CA ASP A 984 14.67 -5.04 -40.56
C ASP A 984 14.97 -6.37 -39.87
N THR A 985 16.06 -7.00 -40.26
CA THR A 985 16.49 -8.30 -39.71
C THR A 985 16.79 -8.24 -38.22
N LYS A 986 17.09 -7.07 -37.64
CA LYS A 986 17.25 -6.91 -36.19
C LYS A 986 15.94 -6.98 -35.44
N LYS A 987 14.82 -6.73 -36.13
CA LYS A 987 13.45 -6.77 -35.58
C LYS A 987 12.74 -8.10 -35.88
N GLN A 988 13.39 -9.01 -36.58
CA GLN A 988 12.89 -10.36 -36.85
C GLN A 988 13.09 -11.23 -35.61
N LEU A 989 12.08 -11.30 -34.76
CA LEU A 989 12.16 -12.02 -33.50
C LEU A 989 11.98 -13.51 -33.69
N LEU A 990 12.98 -14.26 -33.23
CA LEU A 990 12.91 -15.71 -33.22
C LEU A 990 12.14 -16.21 -32.01
N THR A 991 11.49 -17.37 -32.15
CA THR A 991 10.66 -17.98 -31.11
C THR A 991 11.43 -19.11 -30.43
N PRO A 992 11.86 -18.99 -29.17
CA PRO A 992 12.47 -20.09 -28.43
C PRO A 992 11.41 -21.11 -28.00
N GLN A 993 11.68 -22.39 -28.23
CA GLN A 993 10.73 -23.46 -27.90
C GLN A 993 11.44 -24.75 -27.47
N LEU A 994 10.81 -25.52 -26.57
CA LEU A 994 11.28 -26.85 -26.19
C LEU A 994 10.59 -27.90 -27.05
N ASN A 995 11.35 -28.66 -27.83
CA ASN A 995 10.82 -29.63 -28.80
C ASN A 995 9.78 -29.02 -29.77
N HIS A 996 9.99 -27.77 -30.18
CA HIS A 996 9.07 -26.99 -31.04
C HIS A 996 7.70 -26.72 -30.40
N ILE A 997 7.61 -26.74 -29.07
CA ILE A 997 6.39 -26.46 -28.32
C ILE A 997 6.66 -25.29 -27.37
N SER A 998 5.82 -24.27 -27.42
CA SER A 998 5.75 -23.22 -26.41
C SER A 998 4.79 -23.63 -25.29
N MET A 999 5.27 -23.63 -24.05
CA MET A 999 4.46 -23.90 -22.87
C MET A 999 3.44 -22.80 -22.64
N ARG A 1000 2.18 -23.20 -22.50
CA ARG A 1000 1.09 -22.34 -22.02
C ARG A 1000 0.51 -22.88 -20.73
N LEU A 1001 0.62 -22.07 -19.69
CA LEU A 1001 0.02 -22.37 -18.40
C LEU A 1001 -1.51 -22.29 -18.48
N PRO A 1002 -2.24 -23.24 -17.86
CA PRO A 1002 -3.69 -23.15 -17.74
C PRO A 1002 -4.12 -22.01 -16.80
N PRO A 1003 -5.40 -21.58 -16.82
CA PRO A 1003 -5.88 -20.49 -15.95
C PRO A 1003 -6.05 -20.89 -14.47
N PHE A 1004 -5.68 -22.12 -14.10
CA PHE A 1004 -5.77 -22.69 -12.77
C PHE A 1004 -4.50 -23.50 -12.45
N PRO A 1005 -4.12 -23.67 -11.18
CA PRO A 1005 -2.92 -24.41 -10.80
C PRO A 1005 -3.05 -25.91 -11.05
N LEU A 1006 -2.06 -26.50 -11.73
CA LEU A 1006 -2.02 -27.94 -12.01
C LEU A 1006 -2.07 -28.81 -10.73
N LEU A 1007 -1.36 -28.41 -9.68
CA LEU A 1007 -1.27 -29.18 -8.44
C LEU A 1007 -2.51 -29.02 -7.54
N SER A 1008 -2.91 -27.78 -7.25
CA SER A 1008 -4.03 -27.48 -6.33
C SER A 1008 -5.40 -27.47 -7.01
N GLY A 1009 -5.47 -27.30 -8.33
CA GLY A 1009 -6.68 -27.35 -9.15
C GLY A 1009 -6.84 -28.64 -9.94
N ARG A 1010 -6.29 -29.76 -9.44
CA ARG A 1010 -6.26 -31.06 -10.13
C ARG A 1010 -7.64 -31.60 -10.55
N ASP A 1011 -8.70 -31.17 -9.88
CA ASP A 1011 -10.11 -31.48 -10.21
C ASP A 1011 -10.60 -30.84 -11.52
N GLN A 1012 -9.90 -29.82 -12.02
CA GLN A 1012 -10.23 -29.09 -13.25
C GLN A 1012 -9.41 -29.56 -14.46
N ILE A 1013 -8.46 -30.48 -14.25
CA ILE A 1013 -7.55 -30.94 -15.30
C ILE A 1013 -8.29 -31.82 -16.30
N ASP A 1014 -8.18 -31.45 -17.57
CA ASP A 1014 -8.46 -32.32 -18.69
C ASP A 1014 -7.14 -32.80 -19.28
N THR A 1015 -6.75 -34.05 -18.99
CA THR A 1015 -5.46 -34.61 -19.40
C THR A 1015 -5.32 -34.71 -20.91
N THR A 1016 -6.42 -34.66 -21.67
CA THR A 1016 -6.37 -34.66 -23.15
C THR A 1016 -5.78 -33.37 -23.72
N LYS A 1017 -5.71 -32.31 -22.91
CA LYS A 1017 -5.13 -31.01 -23.31
C LYS A 1017 -3.63 -30.91 -23.05
N PHE A 1018 -3.04 -31.88 -22.36
CA PHE A 1018 -1.60 -31.97 -22.25
C PHE A 1018 -0.99 -32.35 -23.58
N CYS A 1019 0.20 -31.82 -23.84
CA CYS A 1019 0.92 -32.09 -25.07
C CYS A 1019 2.38 -32.43 -24.78
N ASN A 1020 3.00 -33.12 -25.73
CA ASN A 1020 4.44 -33.34 -25.81
C ASN A 1020 4.83 -33.61 -27.27
N LYS A 1021 6.11 -33.84 -27.54
CA LYS A 1021 6.66 -34.12 -28.89
C LYS A 1021 5.90 -35.22 -29.65
N SER A 1022 5.33 -36.21 -28.96
CA SER A 1022 4.61 -37.34 -29.59
C SER A 1022 3.13 -37.07 -29.89
N THR A 1023 2.53 -36.05 -29.27
CA THR A 1023 1.09 -35.76 -29.40
C THR A 1023 0.79 -34.60 -30.35
N VAL A 1024 1.81 -33.80 -30.70
CA VAL A 1024 1.65 -32.62 -31.58
C VAL A 1024 2.14 -32.94 -32.99
N GLY A 1025 1.50 -32.34 -34.00
CA GLY A 1025 1.88 -32.48 -35.42
C GLY A 1025 2.11 -31.11 -36.06
N LYS A 1026 2.96 -31.06 -37.10
CA LYS A 1026 3.30 -29.85 -37.89
C LYS A 1026 4.02 -28.70 -37.14
N CYS A 1027 4.47 -28.91 -35.92
CA CYS A 1027 5.15 -27.87 -35.12
C CYS A 1027 6.52 -27.42 -35.66
N LEU A 1028 7.06 -28.08 -36.70
CA LEU A 1028 8.27 -27.61 -37.37
C LEU A 1028 8.01 -26.36 -38.23
N ASP A 1029 6.82 -26.29 -38.83
CA ASP A 1029 6.43 -25.24 -39.77
C ASP A 1029 5.40 -24.27 -39.18
N GLU A 1030 4.61 -24.72 -38.18
CA GLU A 1030 3.55 -23.95 -37.53
C GLU A 1030 3.87 -23.69 -36.05
N TYR A 1031 3.43 -22.54 -35.52
CA TYR A 1031 3.59 -22.22 -34.11
C TYR A 1031 2.68 -23.09 -33.23
N CYS A 1032 3.29 -23.97 -32.44
CA CYS A 1032 2.60 -24.82 -31.47
C CYS A 1032 2.70 -24.27 -30.04
N GLU A 1033 1.53 -24.12 -29.41
CA GLU A 1033 1.40 -23.66 -28.02
C GLU A 1033 0.40 -24.53 -27.26
N CYS A 1034 0.82 -25.10 -26.12
CA CYS A 1034 -0.02 -25.96 -25.30
C CYS A 1034 0.61 -26.21 -23.92
N THR A 1035 -0.11 -26.89 -23.01
CA THR A 1035 0.43 -27.28 -21.70
C THR A 1035 1.35 -28.50 -21.88
N HIS A 1036 2.66 -28.22 -22.05
CA HIS A 1036 3.70 -29.21 -22.31
C HIS A 1036 4.04 -30.00 -21.03
N VAL A 1037 3.65 -31.28 -20.98
CA VAL A 1037 3.81 -32.14 -19.81
C VAL A 1037 4.54 -33.43 -20.17
N LEU A 1038 5.58 -33.75 -19.39
CA LEU A 1038 6.24 -35.05 -19.39
C LEU A 1038 5.83 -35.82 -18.13
N GLN A 1039 5.14 -36.94 -18.31
CA GLN A 1039 4.66 -37.77 -17.21
C GLN A 1039 5.62 -38.92 -16.94
N VAL A 1040 5.96 -39.13 -15.67
CA VAL A 1040 6.83 -40.21 -15.19
C VAL A 1040 6.24 -40.87 -13.95
N SER A 1041 6.46 -42.18 -13.80
CA SER A 1041 6.04 -42.90 -12.60
C SER A 1041 6.84 -42.47 -11.36
N LEU A 1042 6.21 -42.49 -10.19
CA LEU A 1042 6.89 -42.27 -8.92
C LEU A 1042 8.01 -43.31 -8.73
N ASN A 1043 9.13 -42.88 -8.14
CA ASN A 1043 10.35 -43.67 -7.91
C ASN A 1043 11.11 -44.10 -9.17
N SER A 1044 10.77 -43.54 -10.33
CA SER A 1044 11.52 -43.79 -11.56
C SER A 1044 12.79 -42.93 -11.67
N VAL A 1045 13.80 -43.43 -12.35
CA VAL A 1045 15.00 -42.68 -12.73
C VAL A 1045 14.79 -42.07 -14.11
N VAL A 1046 14.85 -40.75 -14.18
CA VAL A 1046 14.62 -39.98 -15.40
C VAL A 1046 15.94 -39.44 -15.89
N GLU A 1047 16.29 -39.76 -17.14
CA GLU A 1047 17.41 -39.15 -17.88
C GLU A 1047 16.87 -38.14 -18.88
N LEU A 1048 17.34 -36.90 -18.78
CA LEU A 1048 16.99 -35.81 -19.66
C LEU A 1048 18.24 -35.37 -20.44
N ILE A 1049 18.20 -35.53 -21.77
CA ILE A 1049 19.24 -35.08 -22.68
C ILE A 1049 18.78 -33.74 -23.25
N LEU A 1050 19.35 -32.66 -22.75
CA LEU A 1050 19.16 -31.31 -23.26
C LEU A 1050 20.09 -31.09 -24.45
N ILE A 1051 19.55 -30.57 -25.55
CA ILE A 1051 20.30 -30.38 -26.79
C ILE A 1051 20.10 -28.94 -27.24
N ASP A 1052 21.19 -28.19 -27.26
CA ASP A 1052 21.26 -26.88 -27.89
C ASP A 1052 21.69 -27.06 -29.34
N LYS A 1053 20.86 -26.65 -30.29
CA LYS A 1053 21.15 -26.87 -31.71
C LYS A 1053 22.13 -25.83 -32.29
N GLY A 1054 22.26 -24.65 -31.70
CA GLY A 1054 23.19 -23.58 -32.12
C GLY A 1054 23.01 -23.06 -33.55
N PHE A 1055 21.79 -23.05 -34.11
CA PHE A 1055 21.58 -22.52 -35.48
C PHE A 1055 21.38 -21.01 -35.54
N ALA A 1056 20.79 -20.41 -34.50
CA ALA A 1056 20.37 -19.01 -34.55
C ALA A 1056 21.39 -18.04 -33.95
N TYR A 1057 21.87 -18.34 -32.75
CA TYR A 1057 22.77 -17.52 -31.98
C TYR A 1057 23.78 -18.39 -31.25
N ASP A 1058 24.97 -17.86 -31.04
CA ASP A 1058 25.90 -18.34 -30.00
C ASP A 1058 25.29 -17.90 -28.66
N ALA A 1059 24.27 -18.61 -28.17
CA ALA A 1059 23.47 -18.31 -26.99
C ALA A 1059 23.65 -19.42 -25.92
N ASN A 1060 23.42 -19.10 -24.65
CA ASN A 1060 23.44 -20.08 -23.56
C ASN A 1060 22.10 -20.04 -22.84
N HIS A 1061 21.64 -21.20 -22.39
CA HIS A 1061 20.35 -21.33 -21.74
C HIS A 1061 20.50 -22.06 -20.40
N PRO A 1062 20.47 -21.35 -19.26
CA PRO A 1062 20.40 -22.01 -17.97
C PRO A 1062 19.01 -22.63 -17.79
N PHE A 1063 18.96 -23.93 -17.51
CA PHE A 1063 17.72 -24.66 -17.25
C PHE A 1063 17.60 -25.00 -15.78
N HIS A 1064 16.46 -24.64 -15.19
CA HIS A 1064 16.13 -24.90 -13.80
C HIS A 1064 15.02 -25.96 -13.67
N LEU A 1065 15.16 -26.88 -12.72
CA LEU A 1065 14.13 -27.86 -12.34
C LEU A 1065 13.62 -27.60 -10.93
N HIS A 1066 12.32 -27.34 -10.79
CA HIS A 1066 11.67 -27.21 -9.50
C HIS A 1066 11.55 -28.56 -8.78
N GLY A 1067 11.51 -28.55 -7.44
CA GLY A 1067 11.20 -29.73 -6.64
C GLY A 1067 12.28 -30.81 -6.57
N TYR A 1068 13.40 -30.64 -7.28
CA TYR A 1068 14.47 -31.61 -7.42
C TYR A 1068 15.83 -30.95 -7.62
N THR A 1069 16.86 -31.63 -7.17
CA THR A 1069 18.19 -31.57 -7.78
C THR A 1069 18.38 -32.73 -8.76
N PHE A 1070 19.18 -32.54 -9.79
CA PHE A 1070 19.59 -33.55 -10.75
C PHE A 1070 21.12 -33.70 -10.77
N ARG A 1071 21.60 -34.89 -11.12
CA ARG A 1071 23.00 -35.19 -11.42
C ARG A 1071 23.35 -34.74 -12.83
N VAL A 1072 24.45 -34.01 -13.01
CA VAL A 1072 24.99 -33.66 -14.33
C VAL A 1072 25.93 -34.78 -14.77
N VAL A 1073 25.39 -35.78 -15.47
CA VAL A 1073 26.13 -37.01 -15.79
C VAL A 1073 26.91 -36.92 -17.10
N GLY A 1074 26.71 -35.87 -17.90
CA GLY A 1074 27.45 -35.67 -19.13
C GLY A 1074 27.21 -34.28 -19.69
N MET A 1075 28.22 -33.73 -20.35
CA MET A 1075 28.17 -32.43 -21.01
C MET A 1075 29.15 -32.46 -22.18
N GLY A 1076 28.83 -31.81 -23.29
CA GLY A 1076 29.76 -31.74 -24.41
C GLY A 1076 29.33 -30.80 -25.51
N LYS A 1077 30.31 -30.12 -26.11
CA LYS A 1077 30.13 -29.33 -27.32
C LYS A 1077 30.54 -30.16 -28.54
N LEU A 1078 29.65 -30.30 -29.52
CA LEU A 1078 29.89 -31.13 -30.70
C LEU A 1078 30.30 -30.33 -31.94
N GLY A 1079 30.07 -29.03 -31.93
CA GLY A 1079 30.41 -28.10 -33.01
C GLY A 1079 29.81 -26.72 -32.75
N ALA A 1080 29.77 -25.88 -33.78
CA ALA A 1080 29.00 -24.64 -33.75
C ALA A 1080 27.49 -24.89 -33.86
N ASN A 1081 27.10 -25.94 -34.59
CA ASN A 1081 25.71 -26.37 -34.72
C ASN A 1081 25.57 -27.89 -34.64
N VAL A 1082 24.42 -28.36 -34.19
CA VAL A 1082 24.11 -29.78 -34.07
C VAL A 1082 22.63 -30.04 -34.31
N THR A 1083 22.31 -31.21 -34.86
CA THR A 1083 20.93 -31.67 -35.00
C THR A 1083 20.57 -32.65 -33.89
N THR A 1084 19.30 -32.64 -33.47
CA THR A 1084 18.78 -33.60 -32.49
C THR A 1084 19.06 -35.04 -32.93
N THR A 1085 18.87 -35.35 -34.21
CA THR A 1085 19.14 -36.68 -34.79
C THR A 1085 20.60 -37.11 -34.62
N LYS A 1086 21.56 -36.19 -34.82
CA LYS A 1086 22.99 -36.49 -34.65
C LYS A 1086 23.32 -36.84 -33.20
N VAL A 1087 22.78 -36.09 -32.23
CA VAL A 1087 22.96 -36.40 -30.81
C VAL A 1087 22.31 -37.74 -30.46
N GLU A 1088 21.08 -37.99 -30.91
CA GLU A 1088 20.39 -39.27 -30.70
C GLU A 1088 21.17 -40.46 -31.29
N GLU A 1089 21.77 -40.30 -32.47
CA GLU A 1089 22.62 -41.32 -33.08
C GLU A 1089 23.91 -41.55 -32.30
N PHE A 1090 24.57 -40.49 -31.85
CA PHE A 1090 25.79 -40.58 -31.04
C PHE A 1090 25.49 -41.25 -29.70
N ASP A 1091 24.34 -40.95 -29.12
CA ASP A 1091 23.84 -41.60 -27.92
C ASP A 1091 23.60 -43.09 -28.13
N LYS A 1092 22.88 -43.47 -29.20
CA LYS A 1092 22.61 -44.86 -29.57
C LYS A 1092 23.88 -45.66 -29.87
N LYS A 1093 24.90 -45.01 -30.45
CA LYS A 1093 26.22 -45.60 -30.74
C LYS A 1093 27.13 -45.68 -29.50
N GLY A 1094 26.70 -45.18 -28.34
CA GLY A 1094 27.49 -45.18 -27.11
C GLY A 1094 28.68 -44.20 -27.12
N LEU A 1095 28.67 -43.21 -28.03
CA LEU A 1095 29.74 -42.20 -28.15
C LEU A 1095 29.63 -41.10 -27.08
N ILE A 1096 28.44 -40.92 -26.50
CA ILE A 1096 28.20 -39.97 -25.41
C ILE A 1096 28.34 -40.70 -24.07
N LYS A 1097 29.44 -40.44 -23.37
CA LYS A 1097 29.74 -41.10 -22.09
C LYS A 1097 28.98 -40.44 -20.94
N ARG A 1098 28.50 -41.27 -20.00
CA ARG A 1098 27.99 -40.81 -18.70
C ARG A 1098 29.03 -41.01 -17.61
N ASN A 1099 29.26 -39.99 -16.79
CA ASN A 1099 29.86 -40.12 -15.47
C ASN A 1099 28.78 -40.58 -14.49
N LEU A 1100 28.87 -41.83 -14.01
CA LEU A 1100 27.93 -42.42 -13.05
C LEU A 1100 28.60 -42.73 -11.70
N ILE A 1101 29.83 -42.25 -11.48
CA ILE A 1101 30.57 -42.52 -10.24
C ILE A 1101 30.18 -41.46 -9.20
N ASN A 1102 30.57 -40.20 -9.42
CA ASN A 1102 30.28 -39.07 -8.51
C ASN A 1102 29.97 -37.76 -9.26
N PRO A 1103 29.02 -37.71 -10.21
CA PRO A 1103 28.68 -36.46 -10.89
C PRO A 1103 28.02 -35.45 -9.91
N VAL A 1104 28.29 -34.16 -10.08
CA VAL A 1104 27.68 -33.11 -9.24
C VAL A 1104 26.16 -33.10 -9.30
N LYS A 1105 25.53 -32.73 -8.18
CA LYS A 1105 24.11 -32.38 -8.12
C LYS A 1105 23.93 -30.88 -8.30
N LYS A 1106 22.95 -30.51 -9.10
CA LYS A 1106 22.56 -29.12 -9.37
C LYS A 1106 21.05 -29.03 -9.49
N ASP A 1107 20.51 -27.82 -9.47
CA ASP A 1107 19.12 -27.57 -9.86
C ASP A 1107 19.01 -26.61 -11.04
N THR A 1108 20.09 -25.89 -11.36
CA THR A 1108 20.20 -25.06 -12.55
C THR A 1108 21.47 -25.47 -13.31
N VAL A 1109 21.40 -25.60 -14.64
CA VAL A 1109 22.59 -25.94 -15.45
C VAL A 1109 22.45 -25.40 -16.86
N THR A 1110 23.55 -24.96 -17.44
CA THR A 1110 23.61 -24.54 -18.85
C THR A 1110 23.87 -25.73 -19.79
N VAL A 1111 23.62 -25.52 -21.07
CA VAL A 1111 24.07 -26.39 -22.15
C VAL A 1111 25.05 -25.60 -23.02
N PRO A 1112 26.23 -26.16 -23.34
CA PRO A 1112 27.10 -25.54 -24.34
C PRO A 1112 26.39 -25.42 -25.68
N ASP A 1113 26.48 -24.25 -26.31
CA ASP A 1113 25.96 -23.99 -27.65
C ASP A 1113 26.50 -25.01 -28.67
N GLY A 1114 25.61 -25.51 -29.55
CA GLY A 1114 25.93 -26.59 -30.49
C GLY A 1114 26.28 -27.92 -29.82
N GLY A 1115 25.73 -28.19 -28.63
CA GLY A 1115 26.12 -29.27 -27.74
C GLY A 1115 24.95 -29.95 -27.01
N TYR A 1116 25.29 -30.62 -25.90
CA TYR A 1116 24.34 -31.31 -25.04
C TYR A 1116 24.76 -31.31 -23.58
N THR A 1117 23.77 -31.42 -22.69
CA THR A 1117 23.95 -31.70 -21.26
C THR A 1117 22.96 -32.81 -20.86
N ILE A 1118 23.43 -33.79 -20.09
CA ILE A 1118 22.65 -34.95 -19.65
C ILE A 1118 22.41 -34.86 -18.15
N LEU A 1119 21.14 -34.82 -17.78
CA LEU A 1119 20.69 -34.72 -16.40
C LEU A 1119 20.04 -36.02 -15.96
N ARG A 1120 20.24 -36.43 -14.71
CA ARG A 1120 19.50 -37.53 -14.10
C ARG A 1120 18.92 -37.15 -12.76
N PHE A 1121 17.65 -37.45 -12.54
CA PHE A 1121 17.04 -37.33 -11.21
C PHE A 1121 16.19 -38.56 -10.88
N HIS A 1122 16.04 -38.81 -9.59
CA HIS A 1122 15.16 -39.84 -9.06
C HIS A 1122 13.83 -39.21 -8.67
N ALA A 1123 12.76 -39.59 -9.37
CA ALA A 1123 11.44 -38.97 -9.28
C ALA A 1123 10.68 -39.40 -8.01
N THR A 1124 11.14 -38.96 -6.83
CA THR A 1124 10.59 -39.34 -5.52
C THR A 1124 9.62 -38.33 -4.91
N ASN A 1125 9.45 -37.16 -5.53
CA ASN A 1125 8.64 -36.06 -5.05
C ASN A 1125 7.38 -35.90 -5.92
N PRO A 1126 6.25 -36.54 -5.58
CA PRO A 1126 5.05 -36.55 -6.41
C PRO A 1126 4.44 -35.15 -6.53
N GLY A 1127 4.16 -34.72 -7.76
CA GLY A 1127 3.65 -33.38 -8.01
C GLY A 1127 3.77 -32.94 -9.47
N TYR A 1128 3.55 -31.65 -9.69
CA TYR A 1128 3.78 -30.96 -10.95
C TYR A 1128 4.94 -29.99 -10.74
N TRP A 1129 6.04 -30.21 -11.46
CA TRP A 1129 7.28 -29.47 -11.27
C TRP A 1129 7.71 -28.80 -12.57
N LEU A 1130 7.83 -27.48 -12.53
CA LEU A 1130 8.24 -26.70 -13.69
C LEU A 1130 9.71 -26.97 -14.02
N PHE A 1131 10.00 -27.15 -15.31
CA PHE A 1131 11.35 -27.20 -15.86
C PHE A 1131 11.44 -26.12 -16.93
N HIS A 1132 12.29 -25.12 -16.76
CA HIS A 1132 12.28 -23.94 -17.63
C HIS A 1132 13.66 -23.31 -17.80
N CYS A 1133 13.81 -22.54 -18.88
CA CYS A 1133 14.96 -21.65 -19.01
C CYS A 1133 14.85 -20.53 -17.96
N HIS A 1134 15.94 -20.21 -17.26
CA HIS A 1134 15.98 -19.17 -16.22
C HIS A 1134 16.25 -17.76 -16.78
N ILE A 1135 16.29 -17.60 -18.11
CA ILE A 1135 16.20 -16.28 -18.75
C ILE A 1135 14.72 -15.89 -18.82
N GLU A 1136 14.37 -14.75 -18.23
CA GLU A 1136 12.97 -14.37 -18.01
C GLU A 1136 12.19 -14.20 -19.30
N PHE A 1137 12.84 -13.64 -20.32
CA PHE A 1137 12.21 -13.42 -21.62
C PHE A 1137 11.84 -14.76 -22.28
N HIS A 1138 12.62 -15.81 -22.04
CA HIS A 1138 12.39 -17.12 -22.65
C HIS A 1138 11.27 -17.88 -21.93
N VAL A 1139 11.22 -17.86 -20.59
CA VAL A 1139 10.15 -18.55 -19.85
C VAL A 1139 8.79 -17.91 -20.08
N GLU A 1140 8.71 -16.57 -20.16
CA GLU A 1140 7.45 -15.83 -20.38
C GLU A 1140 6.82 -16.09 -21.77
N ILE A 1141 7.62 -16.51 -22.75
CA ILE A 1141 7.13 -16.93 -24.09
C ILE A 1141 7.10 -18.45 -24.29
N GLY A 1142 7.25 -19.21 -23.19
CA GLY A 1142 6.95 -20.63 -23.15
C GLY A 1142 8.14 -21.58 -23.34
N MET A 1143 9.38 -21.14 -23.13
CA MET A 1143 10.56 -22.03 -23.11
C MET A 1143 10.62 -22.86 -21.81
N ALA A 1144 9.59 -23.67 -21.59
CA ALA A 1144 9.37 -24.45 -20.38
C ALA A 1144 8.62 -25.76 -20.69
N LEU A 1145 8.55 -26.64 -19.71
CA LEU A 1145 7.67 -27.80 -19.64
C LEU A 1145 7.41 -28.16 -18.18
N VAL A 1146 6.49 -29.08 -17.92
CA VAL A 1146 6.19 -29.56 -16.57
C VAL A 1146 6.41 -31.07 -16.46
N PHE A 1147 7.14 -31.50 -15.44
CA PHE A 1147 7.18 -32.91 -15.06
C PHE A 1147 5.99 -33.23 -14.15
N LYS A 1148 5.13 -34.15 -14.59
CA LYS A 1148 4.11 -34.79 -13.73
C LYS A 1148 4.72 -36.06 -13.15
N VAL A 1149 5.03 -36.05 -11.85
CA VAL A 1149 5.62 -37.20 -11.14
C VAL A 1149 4.52 -37.91 -10.36
N GLY A 1150 4.32 -39.19 -10.68
CA GLY A 1150 3.30 -40.04 -10.04
C GLY A 1150 1.86 -39.73 -10.48
N GLU A 1151 0.90 -40.42 -9.86
CA GLU A 1151 -0.52 -40.19 -10.05
C GLU A 1151 -1.10 -39.25 -9.00
N HIS A 1152 -2.29 -38.69 -9.24
CA HIS A 1152 -2.92 -37.75 -8.30
C HIS A 1152 -3.15 -38.36 -6.90
N LYS A 1153 -3.28 -39.68 -6.80
CA LYS A 1153 -3.40 -40.41 -5.53
C LYS A 1153 -2.10 -40.44 -4.72
N ASP A 1154 -0.95 -40.27 -5.38
CA ASP A 1154 0.37 -40.28 -4.75
C ASP A 1154 0.74 -38.88 -4.22
N MET A 1155 0.06 -37.84 -4.72
CA MET A 1155 0.26 -36.45 -4.33
C MET A 1155 -0.45 -36.15 -3.01
N LEU A 1156 0.18 -35.30 -2.18
CA LEU A 1156 -0.42 -34.79 -0.95
C LEU A 1156 -1.81 -34.19 -1.20
N PRO A 1157 -2.74 -34.25 -0.22
CA PRO A 1157 -4.02 -33.59 -0.36
C PRO A 1157 -3.85 -32.07 -0.40
N VAL A 1158 -4.68 -31.41 -1.21
CA VAL A 1158 -4.73 -29.95 -1.24
C VAL A 1158 -5.10 -29.44 0.15
N PRO A 1159 -4.34 -28.49 0.74
CA PRO A 1159 -4.66 -27.94 2.05
C PRO A 1159 -6.09 -27.42 2.11
N LYS A 1160 -6.71 -27.50 3.30
CA LYS A 1160 -8.05 -26.94 3.51
C LYS A 1160 -8.02 -25.44 3.26
N ASP A 1161 -9.05 -24.93 2.59
CA ASP A 1161 -9.22 -23.51 2.26
C ASP A 1161 -8.06 -22.91 1.44
N PHE A 1162 -7.31 -23.74 0.70
CA PHE A 1162 -6.25 -23.27 -0.18
C PHE A 1162 -6.81 -22.41 -1.34
N PRO A 1163 -6.14 -21.31 -1.74
CA PRO A 1163 -6.65 -20.42 -2.79
C PRO A 1163 -6.96 -21.11 -4.13
N ARG A 1164 -8.07 -20.72 -4.75
CA ARG A 1164 -8.49 -21.18 -6.08
C ARG A 1164 -8.61 -20.02 -7.08
N CYS A 1165 -8.36 -20.32 -8.35
CA CYS A 1165 -8.45 -19.41 -9.49
C CYS A 1165 -8.80 -20.23 -10.75
N GLY A 1166 -9.28 -19.57 -11.79
CA GLY A 1166 -9.77 -20.22 -13.00
C GLY A 1166 -10.66 -19.32 -13.83
N ASN A 1167 -11.24 -19.89 -14.89
CA ASN A 1167 -12.24 -19.22 -15.71
C ASN A 1167 -13.63 -19.27 -15.05
N PHE A 1168 -14.32 -18.14 -14.97
CA PHE A 1168 -15.67 -18.04 -14.42
C PHE A 1168 -16.70 -17.70 -15.50
N LEU A 1169 -16.91 -18.64 -16.43
CA LEU A 1169 -17.85 -18.49 -17.54
C LEU A 1169 -19.26 -18.94 -17.12
N PRO A 1170 -20.34 -18.18 -17.43
CA PRO A 1170 -21.70 -18.59 -17.14
C PRO A 1170 -22.10 -19.81 -17.98
N LYS A 1171 -22.80 -20.79 -17.38
CA LYS A 1171 -23.32 -21.95 -18.12
C LYS A 1171 -24.43 -21.51 -19.08
N HIS A 1172 -24.26 -21.75 -20.37
CA HIS A 1172 -25.31 -21.55 -21.36
C HIS A 1172 -26.43 -22.58 -21.13
N SER A 1173 -27.65 -22.14 -20.79
CA SER A 1173 -28.81 -23.05 -20.80
C SER A 1173 -29.24 -23.27 -22.25
N THR A 1174 -28.97 -24.44 -22.80
CA THR A 1174 -29.56 -24.89 -24.06
C THR A 1174 -31.04 -25.20 -23.84
N ARG A 1175 -31.93 -24.25 -24.13
CA ARG A 1175 -33.35 -24.54 -24.41
C ARG A 1175 -33.45 -24.91 -25.89
N ILE A 1176 -33.41 -26.20 -26.20
CA ILE A 1176 -33.88 -26.73 -27.48
C ILE A 1176 -35.25 -27.37 -27.25
N GLN A 1177 -36.17 -26.99 -28.12
CA GLN A 1177 -37.59 -27.32 -28.15
C GLN A 1177 -37.84 -28.81 -28.34
N SER A 1178 -38.75 -29.37 -27.53
CA SER A 1178 -39.62 -30.46 -27.95
C SER A 1178 -40.89 -30.44 -27.11
N ASN A 1179 -41.88 -29.65 -27.54
CA ASN A 1179 -43.26 -29.84 -27.13
C ASN A 1179 -44.02 -30.41 -28.33
N ASN A 1180 -44.57 -31.62 -28.17
CA ASN A 1180 -45.85 -31.94 -28.77
C ASN A 1180 -46.62 -32.92 -27.86
N SER A 1181 -47.94 -32.78 -27.90
CA SER A 1181 -49.01 -33.38 -27.08
C SER A 1181 -49.14 -32.81 -25.64
N THR A 1182 -49.97 -31.78 -25.42
CA THR A 1182 -51.43 -31.79 -25.21
C THR A 1182 -51.86 -32.52 -23.93
N LEU A 1183 -52.33 -31.76 -22.94
CA LEU A 1183 -53.73 -31.74 -22.52
C LEU A 1183 -53.90 -30.88 -21.26
N ASN A 1184 -54.70 -29.81 -21.41
CA ASN A 1184 -55.75 -29.32 -20.52
C ASN A 1184 -55.50 -29.40 -18.99
N ASN A 1185 -55.60 -28.31 -18.23
CA ASN A 1185 -56.80 -27.47 -18.18
C ASN A 1185 -56.59 -26.12 -17.50
N SER A 1186 -57.45 -25.18 -17.93
CA SER A 1186 -57.90 -23.94 -17.30
C SER A 1186 -56.83 -22.92 -16.89
N SER A 1187 -56.49 -21.96 -17.76
CA SER A 1187 -57.29 -20.77 -18.12
C SER A 1187 -57.44 -19.84 -16.92
N SER A 1188 -57.14 -18.55 -16.95
CA SER A 1188 -57.03 -17.51 -17.98
C SER A 1188 -57.31 -16.24 -17.17
N SER A 1189 -56.79 -15.06 -17.41
CA SER A 1189 -56.66 -14.37 -18.68
C SER A 1189 -55.74 -13.16 -18.38
N GLU A 1190 -54.76 -12.96 -19.24
CA GLU A 1190 -54.72 -11.84 -20.18
C GLU A 1190 -53.96 -10.65 -19.59
N GLN A 1191 -52.78 -10.37 -20.14
CA GLN A 1191 -52.59 -9.44 -21.26
C GLN A 1191 -52.92 -8.02 -20.81
N ALA A 1192 -52.09 -7.01 -21.03
CA ALA A 1192 -50.98 -6.91 -21.95
C ALA A 1192 -50.38 -5.50 -21.74
N ILE A 1193 -49.08 -5.40 -22.04
CA ILE A 1193 -48.49 -4.30 -22.81
C ILE A 1193 -48.53 -2.91 -22.14
N LYS A 1194 -47.37 -2.44 -21.65
CA LYS A 1194 -46.53 -1.49 -22.40
C LYS A 1194 -45.24 -1.12 -21.66
N GLU A 1195 -44.13 -1.36 -22.37
CA GLU A 1195 -42.94 -0.52 -22.50
C GLU A 1195 -42.80 0.71 -21.58
N ASN A 1196 -41.70 0.81 -20.83
CA ASN A 1196 -40.55 1.58 -21.33
C ASN A 1196 -39.31 1.49 -20.41
N ALA A 1197 -38.17 1.24 -21.07
CA ALA A 1197 -36.81 1.69 -20.75
C ALA A 1197 -36.36 1.78 -19.28
N GLY A 1198 -35.57 0.78 -18.86
CA GLY A 1198 -34.65 0.88 -17.73
C GLY A 1198 -33.26 0.44 -18.17
N THR A 1199 -32.62 1.25 -19.00
CA THR A 1199 -31.23 1.13 -19.44
C THR A 1199 -30.33 0.84 -18.24
N SER A 1200 -29.72 -0.35 -18.16
CA SER A 1200 -28.61 -0.57 -17.22
C SER A 1200 -27.40 0.17 -17.78
N ILE A 1201 -27.30 1.45 -17.46
CA ILE A 1201 -26.07 2.21 -17.70
C ILE A 1201 -25.04 1.62 -16.73
N LYS A 1202 -24.18 0.72 -17.24
CA LYS A 1202 -22.87 0.50 -16.63
C LYS A 1202 -22.14 1.84 -16.74
N LEU A 1203 -22.28 2.66 -15.70
CA LEU A 1203 -21.60 3.94 -15.61
C LEU A 1203 -20.12 3.60 -15.41
N ASN A 1204 -19.37 3.51 -16.51
CA ASN A 1204 -17.91 3.56 -16.48
C ASN A 1204 -17.51 4.75 -15.61
N ASN A 1205 -16.49 4.61 -14.75
CA ASN A 1205 -15.91 5.71 -13.97
C ASN A 1205 -15.61 6.95 -14.85
N TYR A 1206 -15.51 6.75 -16.16
CA TYR A 1206 -15.42 7.77 -17.19
C TYR A 1206 -16.60 8.75 -17.26
N ILE A 1207 -17.86 8.28 -17.20
CA ILE A 1207 -19.04 9.15 -17.31
C ILE A 1207 -19.24 9.99 -16.04
N LEU A 1208 -18.97 9.41 -14.85
CA LEU A 1208 -19.05 10.15 -13.59
C LEU A 1208 -18.05 11.31 -13.56
N PHE A 1209 -16.84 11.09 -14.06
CA PHE A 1209 -15.84 12.15 -14.14
C PHE A 1209 -16.11 13.15 -15.26
N VAL A 1210 -16.64 12.72 -16.42
CA VAL A 1210 -17.09 13.64 -17.47
C VAL A 1210 -18.24 14.52 -16.95
N PHE A 1211 -19.14 13.97 -16.13
CA PHE A 1211 -20.22 14.72 -15.48
C PHE A 1211 -19.70 15.67 -14.38
N LEU A 1212 -18.71 15.23 -13.58
CA LEU A 1212 -18.02 16.09 -12.59
C LEU A 1212 -17.21 17.21 -13.28
N CYS A 1213 -16.57 16.95 -14.41
CA CYS A 1213 -15.91 17.97 -15.23
C CYS A 1213 -16.90 18.91 -15.93
N ALA A 1214 -18.10 18.42 -16.31
CA ALA A 1214 -19.16 19.25 -16.85
C ALA A 1214 -19.77 20.17 -15.79
N LEU A 1215 -19.99 19.68 -14.56
CA LEU A 1215 -20.42 20.48 -13.42
C LEU A 1215 -19.33 21.47 -12.96
N TYR A 1216 -18.05 21.10 -13.04
CA TYR A 1216 -16.93 22.02 -12.82
C TYR A 1216 -16.89 23.12 -13.89
N LYS A 1217 -17.14 22.79 -15.17
CA LYS A 1217 -17.29 23.79 -16.25
C LYS A 1217 -18.51 24.68 -16.09
N LEU A 1218 -19.60 24.18 -15.49
CA LEU A 1218 -20.80 24.96 -15.15
C LEU A 1218 -20.65 25.81 -13.89
N SER A 1219 -19.68 25.51 -13.03
CA SER A 1219 -19.32 26.32 -11.85
C SER A 1219 -18.30 27.41 -12.16
N ILE A 1220 -17.53 27.26 -13.25
CA ILE A 1220 -16.57 28.27 -13.75
C ILE A 1220 -17.24 29.30 -14.67
N ARG A 1221 -18.38 28.95 -15.28
CA ARG A 1221 -19.27 29.89 -15.96
C ARG A 1221 -20.26 30.47 -14.96
#